data_AF-A0A1B9H195-F1
#
_entry.id   AF-A0A1B9H195-F1
#
_cell.length_a   1.000
_cell.length_b   1.000
_cell.length_c   1.000
_cell.angle_alpha   90.00
_cell.angle_beta   90.00
_cell.angle_gamma   90.00
#
_symmetry.space_group_name_H-M   'P 1'
#
loop_
_entity.id
_entity.type
_entity.pdbx_description
1 polymer ?
#
loop_
_entity_poly.entity_id
_entity_poly.type
_entity_poly.pdbx_seq_one_letter_code
_entity_poly.pdbx_strand_id
1 'polypeptide(L)'
;MTANSHPEARARIRSLVSSELDFQPAFVSRTSNATKAESSTSVHRRKWSSDVRSHGVGAQKRQSEALPTAADLFVPSLPGIPNLATHPTHPLNLYAGMLPSYPGEGNGGGDGDTGKDAKLFFMMAKARRSAGRQRVLFWFNGGPGCSSFDGSLMEVGPFRTVPASETESGQVEVKLVEGGWEEFATVIFVDQPPGTGLSYVPTNGYLHELDEASAHFIQFLQNFYHVFPELQGVDTYLAGESFAGQYIPYFADALLKTSALPDYPLKGIAIGNGWIDPIQQYPGYVDFAYEKKLIEKGTPEAQKMEAALATCQAEMDKYTDPFKTPVNIDHCGEVMDSVSSPFVQELNGKKVCMNVYDVRLVDDWPACGMNWPPDLTEVYAFLRRDDVIAALHASAKETAWVECSGKVSSELHLKNTPASVALLPGILEKGVPVLMFAGAEDLICNYKGIERIVNNLSWGGETGIGNATIDEWYLNDTQVGTWQTGRGMSFAKVLDSSHMVGFDVPQVTNDMIMRFMGVDLAQLPGVIAQSPSRLGDVDRIAISIGSTAAAGVPLLKGGSTDWDAWYNIISALLILFILLSIVALYFYFRRRGAIRRSRAGLSLPRDEGDASERVPLGSERVELDDLERAERYGDDPDGVERRLRNGKGKGKQRMYDDRDRDDEGEVVFALGDEDEEDHR
;
A
#
# COMPACT_ATOMS: atom_id res chain seq x y z
N MET A 1 28.70 52.40 11.13
CA MET A 1 30.16 52.55 11.31
C MET A 1 30.69 51.32 12.03
N THR A 2 31.95 50.93 11.80
CA THR A 2 32.83 50.04 12.62
C THR A 2 32.19 49.24 13.79
N ALA A 3 32.10 47.90 13.81
CA ALA A 3 33.04 46.79 13.51
C ALA A 3 33.95 46.33 14.70
N ASN A 4 34.12 45.01 14.81
CA ASN A 4 35.09 44.24 15.64
C ASN A 4 34.85 44.23 17.17
N SER A 5 35.25 43.20 17.95
CA SER A 5 35.93 41.92 17.64
C SER A 5 35.76 40.82 18.73
N HIS A 6 36.01 39.57 18.33
CA HIS A 6 36.37 38.37 19.14
C HIS A 6 37.57 38.59 20.14
N PRO A 7 37.93 37.67 21.08
CA PRO A 7 37.90 36.19 20.93
C PRO A 7 37.63 35.28 22.17
N GLU A 8 37.78 33.98 21.88
CA GLU A 8 37.76 32.73 22.66
C GLU A 8 38.34 32.72 24.10
N ALA A 9 37.87 31.73 24.88
CA ALA A 9 38.71 30.98 25.83
C ALA A 9 38.21 29.52 26.00
N ARG A 10 39.12 28.54 26.07
CA ARG A 10 38.79 27.09 26.17
C ARG A 10 38.81 26.57 27.61
N ALA A 11 37.84 25.69 27.91
CA ALA A 11 37.89 24.48 28.74
C ALA A 11 38.68 24.43 30.08
N ARG A 12 38.04 23.89 31.13
CA ARG A 12 38.70 23.02 32.13
C ARG A 12 37.70 22.13 32.89
N ILE A 13 38.16 20.93 33.26
CA ILE A 13 37.39 19.88 33.93
C ILE A 13 37.54 19.99 35.46
N ARG A 14 36.42 19.87 36.20
CA ARG A 14 36.30 19.35 37.58
C ARG A 14 34.97 18.59 37.65
N SER A 15 34.83 17.33 38.07
CA SER A 15 35.40 16.52 39.17
C SER A 15 34.70 16.72 40.52
N LEU A 16 33.92 15.70 40.94
CA LEU A 16 33.33 15.33 42.25
C LEU A 16 32.00 14.61 41.90
N VAL A 17 31.73 13.30 42.14
CA VAL A 17 32.11 12.29 43.17
C VAL A 17 31.31 12.42 44.48
N SER A 18 30.70 11.30 44.90
CA SER A 18 29.84 11.10 46.09
C SER A 18 28.47 11.79 45.96
N SER A 19 27.33 11.10 46.12
CA SER A 19 27.00 10.16 47.22
C SER A 19 26.59 8.73 46.81
N GLU A 20 27.11 7.75 47.54
CA GLU A 20 26.61 6.37 47.61
C GLU A 20 25.44 6.27 48.61
N LEU A 21 24.45 5.39 48.37
CA LEU A 21 24.23 4.16 49.16
C LEU A 21 22.95 3.40 48.76
N ASP A 22 22.97 2.08 48.94
CA ASP A 22 21.87 1.15 48.68
C ASP A 22 20.66 1.35 49.61
N PHE A 23 19.50 0.78 49.22
CA PHE A 23 18.95 -0.39 49.92
C PHE A 23 17.84 -1.10 49.12
N GLN A 24 17.76 -2.44 49.23
CA GLN A 24 16.68 -3.25 48.67
C GLN A 24 15.42 -3.24 49.54
N PRO A 25 14.26 -3.55 48.92
CA PRO A 25 13.34 -4.56 49.45
C PRO A 25 13.17 -5.70 48.42
N ALA A 26 13.49 -6.95 48.73
CA ALA A 26 12.82 -7.87 49.68
C ALA A 26 11.61 -8.61 49.08
N PHE A 27 11.84 -9.88 48.74
CA PHE A 27 10.81 -10.86 48.36
C PHE A 27 9.80 -11.09 49.50
N VAL A 28 8.50 -11.12 49.20
CA VAL A 28 7.48 -11.73 50.07
C VAL A 28 6.54 -12.59 49.23
N SER A 29 6.56 -13.90 49.45
CA SER A 29 5.58 -14.82 48.86
C SER A 29 4.32 -14.90 49.74
N ARG A 30 3.17 -15.12 49.11
CA ARG A 30 1.98 -15.64 49.79
C ARG A 30 1.47 -16.89 49.07
N THR A 31 1.71 -18.03 49.70
CA THR A 31 1.12 -19.32 49.32
C THR A 31 -0.22 -19.51 50.03
N SER A 32 -1.22 -20.06 49.33
CA SER A 32 -2.45 -20.57 49.93
C SER A 32 -2.76 -21.97 49.37
N ASN A 33 -2.33 -23.01 50.10
CA ASN A 33 -2.65 -24.40 49.78
C ASN A 33 -3.99 -24.81 50.42
N ALA A 34 -4.91 -25.34 49.61
CA ALA A 34 -6.07 -26.09 50.10
C ALA A 34 -6.50 -27.18 49.09
N THR A 35 -5.77 -28.30 49.14
CA THR A 35 -6.30 -29.68 49.18
C THR A 35 -7.32 -30.16 48.14
N LYS A 36 -6.87 -31.13 47.33
CA LYS A 36 -7.68 -32.04 46.50
C LYS A 36 -8.57 -32.94 47.36
N ALA A 37 -9.83 -33.15 46.96
CA ALA A 37 -10.72 -34.16 47.52
C ALA A 37 -11.42 -34.94 46.40
N GLU A 38 -11.22 -36.26 46.37
CA GLU A 38 -11.96 -37.18 45.51
C GLU A 38 -13.05 -37.87 46.34
N SER A 39 -14.30 -37.87 45.86
CA SER A 39 -15.36 -38.71 46.43
C SER A 39 -16.29 -39.21 45.33
N SER A 40 -16.43 -40.53 45.24
CA SER A 40 -17.29 -41.19 44.25
C SER A 40 -18.71 -41.37 44.79
N THR A 41 -19.72 -40.88 44.07
CA THR A 41 -21.11 -41.32 44.24
C THR A 41 -21.77 -41.58 42.89
N SER A 42 -22.02 -42.85 42.59
CA SER A 42 -22.76 -43.27 41.41
C SER A 42 -24.26 -43.07 41.58
N VAL A 43 -24.93 -42.46 40.60
CA VAL A 43 -26.40 -42.47 40.49
C VAL A 43 -26.80 -43.00 39.13
N HIS A 44 -27.61 -44.06 39.10
CA HIS A 44 -28.12 -44.63 37.86
C HIS A 44 -29.14 -43.70 37.18
N ARG A 45 -28.95 -43.43 35.88
CA ARG A 45 -30.06 -43.25 34.94
C ARG A 45 -30.00 -44.29 33.83
N ARG A 46 -31.17 -44.63 33.30
CA ARG A 46 -31.43 -45.89 32.58
C ARG A 46 -31.01 -45.75 31.10
N LYS A 47 -30.56 -46.86 30.50
CA LYS A 47 -30.53 -46.97 29.03
C LYS A 47 -31.92 -46.69 28.46
N TRP A 48 -31.99 -45.77 27.51
CA TRP A 48 -32.91 -45.86 26.38
C TRP A 48 -32.04 -46.06 25.14
N SER A 49 -32.51 -46.90 24.21
CA SER A 49 -31.77 -47.31 23.03
C SER A 49 -32.72 -47.33 21.84
N SER A 50 -32.58 -46.36 20.95
CA SER A 50 -33.27 -46.30 19.66
C SER A 50 -32.44 -45.41 18.74
N ASP A 51 -32.02 -45.98 17.61
CA ASP A 51 -30.99 -45.41 16.74
C ASP A 51 -31.36 -44.06 16.12
N VAL A 52 -30.41 -43.12 16.15
CA VAL A 52 -30.36 -42.00 15.20
C VAL A 52 -29.02 -42.08 14.49
N ARG A 53 -29.05 -42.15 13.15
CA ARG A 53 -27.85 -42.29 12.34
C ARG A 53 -26.95 -41.06 12.49
N SER A 54 -25.73 -41.27 12.97
CA SER A 54 -24.65 -40.28 12.91
C SER A 54 -24.28 -40.00 11.46
N HIS A 55 -24.92 -39.00 10.85
CA HIS A 55 -24.31 -38.30 9.73
C HIS A 55 -23.14 -37.52 10.32
N GLY A 56 -21.94 -38.08 10.18
CA GLY A 56 -20.72 -37.37 10.50
C GLY A 56 -20.58 -36.20 9.55
N VAL A 57 -21.02 -35.02 9.99
CA VAL A 57 -20.52 -33.76 9.43
C VAL A 57 -19.04 -33.76 9.75
N GLY A 58 -18.25 -34.22 8.78
CA GLY A 58 -16.80 -34.19 8.90
C GLY A 58 -16.41 -32.73 9.08
N ALA A 59 -15.76 -32.42 10.20
CA ALA A 59 -15.09 -31.13 10.35
C ALA A 59 -14.01 -31.07 9.27
N GLN A 60 -14.35 -30.49 8.11
CA GLN A 60 -13.38 -30.09 7.12
C GLN A 60 -12.49 -29.08 7.81
N LYS A 61 -11.34 -29.56 8.26
CA LYS A 61 -10.24 -28.75 8.75
C LYS A 61 -9.82 -27.89 7.55
N ARG A 62 -10.42 -26.70 7.41
CA ARG A 62 -10.09 -25.72 6.37
C ARG A 62 -8.57 -25.65 6.32
N GLN A 63 -8.00 -26.06 5.19
CA GLN A 63 -6.59 -25.81 4.96
C GLN A 63 -6.44 -24.29 4.92
N SER A 64 -5.45 -23.76 5.63
CA SER A 64 -5.02 -22.37 5.43
C SER A 64 -4.79 -22.19 3.93
N GLU A 65 -5.54 -21.27 3.33
CA GLU A 65 -5.44 -20.99 1.90
C GLU A 65 -3.98 -20.68 1.58
N ALA A 66 -3.37 -21.44 0.67
CA ALA A 66 -1.96 -21.29 0.37
C ALA A 66 -1.75 -19.91 -0.27
N LEU A 67 -0.80 -19.13 0.25
CA LEU A 67 -0.50 -17.82 -0.31
C LEU A 67 -0.08 -17.98 -1.79
N PRO A 68 -0.61 -17.14 -2.70
CA PRO A 68 -0.21 -17.15 -4.11
C PRO A 68 1.27 -16.78 -4.23
N THR A 69 1.94 -17.26 -5.28
CA THR A 69 3.31 -16.81 -5.57
C THR A 69 3.30 -15.45 -6.27
N ALA A 70 4.43 -14.75 -6.25
CA ALA A 70 4.62 -13.52 -7.01
C ALA A 70 4.41 -13.71 -8.54
N ALA A 71 4.49 -14.94 -9.06
CA ALA A 71 4.20 -15.24 -10.45
C ALA A 71 2.68 -15.37 -10.72
N ASP A 72 1.92 -15.89 -9.76
CA ASP A 72 0.45 -16.00 -9.87
C ASP A 72 -0.23 -14.63 -9.82
N LEU A 73 0.37 -13.67 -9.10
CA LEU A 73 -0.11 -12.28 -8.98
C LEU A 73 0.41 -11.34 -10.08
N PHE A 74 1.19 -11.81 -11.04
CA PHE A 74 1.76 -10.96 -12.09
C PHE A 74 0.69 -10.54 -13.10
N VAL A 75 0.70 -9.26 -13.50
CA VAL A 75 -0.24 -8.70 -14.50
C VAL A 75 0.54 -8.39 -15.79
N PRO A 76 0.44 -9.24 -16.82
CA PRO A 76 1.22 -9.06 -18.05
C PRO A 76 0.67 -7.94 -18.96
N SER A 77 -0.62 -7.66 -18.88
CA SER A 77 -1.37 -6.78 -19.77
C SER A 77 -2.65 -6.25 -19.12
N LEU A 78 -3.10 -5.09 -19.56
CA LEU A 78 -4.43 -4.52 -19.29
C LEU A 78 -5.06 -4.07 -20.62
N PRO A 79 -6.39 -3.86 -20.72
CA PRO A 79 -6.99 -3.26 -21.90
C PRO A 79 -6.35 -1.89 -22.22
N GLY A 80 -5.91 -1.71 -23.47
CA GLY A 80 -5.04 -0.60 -23.92
C GLY A 80 -3.53 -0.85 -23.83
N ILE A 81 -3.07 -1.78 -22.98
CA ILE A 81 -1.64 -2.06 -22.75
C ILE A 81 -1.35 -3.57 -22.89
N PRO A 82 -1.10 -4.08 -24.11
CA PRO A 82 -0.99 -5.52 -24.37
C PRO A 82 0.28 -6.19 -23.80
N ASN A 83 1.30 -5.42 -23.42
CA ASN A 83 2.51 -5.92 -22.75
C ASN A 83 3.06 -4.83 -21.81
N LEU A 84 2.88 -4.98 -20.49
CA LEU A 84 3.34 -4.00 -19.49
C LEU A 84 4.87 -4.04 -19.31
N ALA A 85 5.42 -5.21 -19.01
CA ALA A 85 6.85 -5.37 -18.67
C ALA A 85 7.82 -5.09 -19.84
N THR A 86 7.33 -5.11 -21.07
CA THR A 86 8.10 -4.82 -22.31
C THR A 86 7.53 -3.65 -23.11
N HIS A 87 6.67 -2.83 -22.50
CA HIS A 87 6.10 -1.64 -23.13
C HIS A 87 7.21 -0.73 -23.69
N PRO A 88 7.16 -0.29 -24.97
CA PRO A 88 8.34 0.20 -25.69
C PRO A 88 8.93 1.52 -25.16
N THR A 89 8.14 2.29 -24.41
CA THR A 89 8.53 3.60 -23.85
C THR A 89 8.39 3.66 -22.33
N HIS A 90 7.46 2.88 -21.74
CA HIS A 90 7.17 2.90 -20.30
C HIS A 90 7.08 1.47 -19.74
N PRO A 91 8.17 0.66 -19.75
CA PRO A 91 8.13 -0.70 -19.22
C PRO A 91 7.84 -0.67 -17.72
N LEU A 92 6.86 -1.47 -17.29
CA LEU A 92 6.37 -1.53 -15.92
C LEU A 92 6.14 -2.99 -15.50
N ASN A 93 6.68 -3.40 -14.34
CA ASN A 93 6.32 -4.69 -13.75
C ASN A 93 5.17 -4.46 -12.78
N LEU A 94 3.98 -4.97 -13.14
CA LEU A 94 2.75 -4.81 -12.38
C LEU A 94 2.36 -6.14 -11.73
N TYR A 95 1.92 -6.09 -10.48
CA TYR A 95 1.39 -7.23 -9.74
C TYR A 95 0.10 -6.79 -9.03
N ALA A 96 -0.92 -7.63 -9.00
CA ALA A 96 -2.19 -7.32 -8.35
C ALA A 96 -2.86 -8.58 -7.80
N GLY A 97 -3.79 -8.40 -6.87
CA GLY A 97 -4.61 -9.48 -6.33
C GLY A 97 -4.89 -9.35 -4.84
N MET A 98 -5.56 -10.36 -4.28
CA MET A 98 -5.95 -10.41 -2.87
C MET A 98 -5.00 -11.25 -2.01
N LEU A 99 -4.66 -10.75 -0.83
CA LEU A 99 -3.98 -11.49 0.23
C LEU A 99 -4.84 -11.53 1.51
N PRO A 100 -4.88 -12.67 2.24
CA PRO A 100 -5.56 -12.75 3.52
C PRO A 100 -5.07 -11.69 4.51
N SER A 101 -6.00 -11.04 5.22
CA SER A 101 -5.68 -9.97 6.19
C SER A 101 -6.20 -10.23 7.60
N TYR A 102 -6.96 -11.30 7.84
CA TYR A 102 -7.52 -11.59 9.16
C TYR A 102 -6.44 -11.89 10.23
N PRO A 103 -6.29 -11.05 11.28
CA PRO A 103 -5.18 -11.14 12.25
C PRO A 103 -5.39 -12.19 13.36
N GLY A 104 -6.56 -12.83 13.41
CA GLY A 104 -6.94 -13.80 14.45
C GLY A 104 -8.00 -13.28 15.43
N GLU A 105 -8.73 -14.22 16.04
CA GLU A 105 -9.67 -13.95 17.14
C GLU A 105 -8.96 -13.20 18.27
N GLY A 106 -9.56 -12.11 18.77
CA GLY A 106 -8.98 -11.27 19.83
C GLY A 106 -7.78 -10.39 19.42
N ASN A 107 -7.29 -10.49 18.18
CA ASN A 107 -6.18 -9.67 17.66
C ASN A 107 -6.66 -8.51 16.76
N GLY A 108 -7.88 -8.01 16.95
CA GLY A 108 -8.48 -6.99 16.07
C GLY A 108 -9.15 -7.56 14.81
N GLY A 109 -9.47 -8.86 14.78
CA GLY A 109 -10.31 -9.49 13.75
C GLY A 109 -11.75 -9.78 14.20
N GLY A 110 -12.18 -9.25 15.36
CA GLY A 110 -13.45 -9.60 16.01
C GLY A 110 -13.47 -11.00 16.66
N ASP A 111 -14.62 -11.34 17.26
CA ASP A 111 -14.86 -12.59 17.98
C ASP A 111 -15.66 -13.61 17.14
N GLY A 112 -15.05 -14.76 16.85
CA GLY A 112 -15.72 -15.91 16.20
C GLY A 112 -15.35 -16.09 14.72
N ASP A 113 -16.22 -16.75 13.95
CA ASP A 113 -15.99 -17.04 12.51
C ASP A 113 -16.22 -15.83 11.58
N THR A 114 -16.63 -14.69 12.13
CA THR A 114 -16.69 -13.39 11.44
C THR A 114 -15.30 -12.94 11.00
N GLY A 115 -15.21 -12.22 9.88
CA GLY A 115 -13.95 -11.66 9.37
C GLY A 115 -12.89 -12.68 8.88
N LYS A 116 -13.00 -13.98 9.20
CA LYS A 116 -11.95 -15.00 8.94
C LYS A 116 -11.52 -15.12 7.47
N ASP A 117 -12.42 -14.82 6.53
CA ASP A 117 -12.16 -14.86 5.09
C ASP A 117 -11.79 -13.48 4.50
N ALA A 118 -11.57 -12.45 5.32
CA ALA A 118 -11.22 -11.11 4.87
C ALA A 118 -9.86 -11.07 4.14
N LYS A 119 -9.85 -10.37 3.00
CA LYS A 119 -8.66 -10.20 2.14
C LYS A 119 -8.53 -8.72 1.76
N LEU A 120 -7.32 -8.17 1.93
CA LEU A 120 -6.99 -6.89 1.30
C LEU A 120 -6.47 -7.16 -0.12
N PHE A 121 -6.99 -6.41 -1.06
CA PHE A 121 -6.55 -6.35 -2.44
C PHE A 121 -5.50 -5.24 -2.61
N PHE A 122 -4.54 -5.47 -3.49
CA PHE A 122 -3.51 -4.48 -3.82
C PHE A 122 -3.18 -4.45 -5.31
N MET A 123 -2.57 -3.33 -5.74
CA MET A 123 -1.82 -3.23 -6.99
C MET A 123 -0.43 -2.66 -6.70
N MET A 124 0.60 -3.40 -7.06
CA MET A 124 2.00 -2.99 -6.95
C MET A 124 2.57 -2.63 -8.33
N ALA A 125 2.90 -1.36 -8.50
CA ALA A 125 3.72 -0.83 -9.59
C ALA A 125 5.19 -0.79 -9.14
N LYS A 126 6.05 -1.67 -9.67
CA LYS A 126 7.48 -1.64 -9.32
C LYS A 126 8.22 -0.46 -9.96
N ALA A 127 9.19 0.06 -9.23
CA ALA A 127 10.03 1.19 -9.66
C ALA A 127 10.54 1.03 -11.10
N ARG A 128 10.32 2.06 -11.93
CA ARG A 128 10.71 2.07 -13.35
C ARG A 128 12.19 2.45 -13.54
N ARG A 129 12.75 3.24 -12.62
CA ARG A 129 14.15 3.70 -12.61
C ARG A 129 14.76 3.50 -11.21
N SER A 130 16.09 3.50 -11.12
CA SER A 130 16.81 3.40 -9.84
C SER A 130 17.62 4.66 -9.56
N ALA A 131 17.43 5.25 -8.39
CA ALA A 131 18.11 6.45 -7.92
C ALA A 131 18.73 6.21 -6.53
N GLY A 132 19.84 5.47 -6.52
CA GLY A 132 20.56 5.07 -5.31
C GLY A 132 19.88 3.92 -4.57
N ARG A 133 19.17 4.21 -3.48
CA ARG A 133 18.44 3.21 -2.70
C ARG A 133 17.13 2.81 -3.39
N GLN A 134 16.78 1.54 -3.28
CA GLN A 134 15.41 1.08 -3.53
C GLN A 134 14.49 1.62 -2.43
N ARG A 135 13.23 1.87 -2.80
CA ARG A 135 12.19 2.45 -1.94
C ARG A 135 10.88 1.72 -2.16
N VAL A 136 10.12 1.53 -1.09
CA VAL A 136 8.75 1.00 -1.12
C VAL A 136 7.83 2.07 -0.56
N LEU A 137 6.68 2.30 -1.20
CA LEU A 137 5.67 3.25 -0.75
C LEU A 137 4.30 2.59 -0.80
N PHE A 138 3.62 2.49 0.33
CA PHE A 138 2.22 2.07 0.37
C PHE A 138 1.32 3.31 0.24
N TRP A 139 0.33 3.27 -0.64
CA TRP A 139 -0.64 4.34 -0.87
C TRP A 139 -2.04 3.93 -0.41
N PHE A 140 -2.74 4.86 0.25
CA PHE A 140 -4.10 4.72 0.73
C PHE A 140 -4.96 5.96 0.38
N ASN A 141 -6.04 5.80 -0.38
CA ASN A 141 -7.09 6.83 -0.42
C ASN A 141 -7.98 6.74 0.86
N GLY A 142 -8.86 7.72 1.06
CA GLY A 142 -9.57 7.93 2.33
C GLY A 142 -10.99 7.37 2.39
N GLY A 143 -11.98 8.27 2.33
CA GLY A 143 -13.39 8.00 2.59
C GLY A 143 -13.84 8.38 4.00
N PRO A 144 -14.02 7.44 4.96
CA PRO A 144 -13.51 6.07 4.95
C PRO A 144 -14.19 5.12 3.96
N GLY A 145 -13.37 4.28 3.30
CA GLY A 145 -13.85 3.20 2.42
C GLY A 145 -13.70 3.47 0.93
N CYS A 146 -12.94 4.50 0.52
CA CYS A 146 -12.64 4.79 -0.89
C CYS A 146 -11.43 3.99 -1.39
N SER A 147 -11.47 3.61 -2.66
CA SER A 147 -10.53 2.68 -3.28
C SER A 147 -9.16 3.34 -3.50
N SER A 148 -8.07 2.65 -3.18
CA SER A 148 -6.72 3.16 -3.47
C SER A 148 -6.38 3.14 -4.97
N PHE A 149 -7.34 2.78 -5.82
CA PHE A 149 -7.24 2.84 -7.27
C PHE A 149 -7.49 4.24 -7.84
N ASP A 150 -8.09 5.15 -7.08
CA ASP A 150 -8.18 6.57 -7.43
C ASP A 150 -6.75 7.14 -7.50
N GLY A 151 -5.97 6.83 -6.46
CA GLY A 151 -4.51 6.97 -6.41
C GLY A 151 -3.76 6.38 -7.62
N SER A 152 -4.18 5.22 -8.11
CA SER A 152 -3.49 4.47 -9.17
C SER A 152 -3.84 4.93 -10.60
N LEU A 153 -5.11 5.30 -10.82
CA LEU A 153 -5.71 5.53 -12.14
C LEU A 153 -6.05 6.99 -12.44
N MET A 154 -6.09 7.87 -11.43
CA MET A 154 -6.43 9.29 -11.57
C MET A 154 -5.35 10.22 -11.00
N GLU A 155 -4.58 9.77 -10.00
CA GLU A 155 -3.62 10.62 -9.27
C GLU A 155 -2.13 10.23 -9.46
N VAL A 156 -1.50 9.67 -8.41
CA VAL A 156 -0.06 9.48 -8.26
C VAL A 156 0.48 8.23 -8.95
N GLY A 157 -0.40 7.39 -9.50
CA GLY A 157 -0.05 6.19 -10.24
C GLY A 157 0.23 6.41 -11.73
N PRO A 158 0.78 5.38 -12.41
CA PRO A 158 1.22 5.46 -13.79
C PRO A 158 0.10 5.41 -14.82
N PHE A 159 -1.15 5.17 -14.42
CA PHE A 159 -2.25 4.95 -15.34
C PHE A 159 -3.14 6.19 -15.46
N ARG A 160 -3.77 6.35 -16.63
CA ARG A 160 -4.97 7.16 -16.84
C ARG A 160 -5.92 6.40 -17.76
N THR A 161 -7.21 6.69 -17.69
CA THR A 161 -8.22 6.09 -18.57
C THR A 161 -8.14 6.62 -20.00
N VAL A 162 -8.77 5.91 -20.93
CA VAL A 162 -9.00 6.30 -22.32
C VAL A 162 -10.49 6.08 -22.61
N PRO A 163 -11.27 7.16 -22.86
CA PRO A 163 -12.71 7.03 -23.11
C PRO A 163 -13.01 6.08 -24.26
N ALA A 164 -14.11 5.32 -24.16
CA ALA A 164 -14.47 4.29 -25.14
C ALA A 164 -14.53 4.82 -26.60
N SER A 165 -14.90 6.09 -26.78
CA SER A 165 -14.93 6.80 -28.07
C SER A 165 -13.56 7.05 -28.72
N GLU A 166 -12.46 6.91 -27.99
CA GLU A 166 -11.09 7.07 -28.47
C GLU A 166 -10.39 5.71 -28.72
N THR A 167 -11.04 4.59 -28.38
CA THR A 167 -10.48 3.23 -28.50
C THR A 167 -10.93 2.51 -29.76
N GLU A 168 -10.10 1.62 -30.30
CA GLU A 168 -10.51 0.72 -31.40
C GLU A 168 -11.45 -0.40 -30.93
N SER A 169 -11.46 -0.72 -29.63
CA SER A 169 -12.35 -1.73 -29.03
C SER A 169 -13.78 -1.23 -28.77
N GLY A 170 -13.98 0.09 -28.68
CA GLY A 170 -15.25 0.69 -28.28
C GLY A 170 -15.57 0.50 -26.79
N GLN A 171 -14.55 0.33 -25.95
CA GLN A 171 -14.66 0.12 -24.50
C GLN A 171 -13.63 1.00 -23.78
N VAL A 172 -13.85 1.37 -22.51
CA VAL A 172 -12.84 2.15 -21.77
C VAL A 172 -11.59 1.29 -21.55
N GLU A 173 -10.42 1.87 -21.84
CA GLU A 173 -9.10 1.27 -21.71
C GLU A 173 -8.21 2.13 -20.81
N VAL A 174 -6.97 1.70 -20.54
CA VAL A 174 -5.96 2.52 -19.83
C VAL A 174 -4.72 2.77 -20.68
N LYS A 175 -4.09 3.93 -20.45
CA LYS A 175 -2.80 4.34 -20.99
C LYS A 175 -1.80 4.57 -19.85
N LEU A 176 -0.51 4.43 -20.15
CA LEU A 176 0.56 4.82 -19.23
C LEU A 176 0.90 6.30 -19.41
N VAL A 177 1.20 6.99 -18.30
CA VAL A 177 1.71 8.36 -18.24
C VAL A 177 3.04 8.39 -17.47
N GLU A 178 3.93 9.32 -17.83
CA GLU A 178 5.11 9.64 -16.99
C GLU A 178 4.65 10.44 -15.75
N GLY A 179 5.49 10.45 -14.70
CA GLY A 179 5.31 11.36 -13.56
C GLY A 179 4.53 10.80 -12.38
N GLY A 180 4.02 9.58 -12.50
CA GLY A 180 3.60 8.80 -11.33
C GLY A 180 4.77 8.55 -10.37
N TRP A 181 4.46 8.21 -9.13
CA TRP A 181 5.43 8.01 -8.06
C TRP A 181 6.25 6.72 -8.23
N GLU A 182 5.83 5.82 -9.13
CA GLU A 182 6.54 4.60 -9.50
C GLU A 182 7.80 4.85 -10.37
N GLU A 183 8.06 6.09 -10.77
CA GLU A 183 9.29 6.45 -11.51
C GLU A 183 10.56 6.08 -10.72
N PHE A 184 10.54 6.21 -9.38
CA PHE A 184 11.70 5.92 -8.51
C PHE A 184 11.39 5.15 -7.21
N ALA A 185 10.12 4.85 -6.91
CA ALA A 185 9.71 3.97 -5.82
C ALA A 185 8.92 2.78 -6.35
N THR A 186 8.86 1.68 -5.60
CA THR A 186 7.84 0.65 -5.82
C THR A 186 6.61 1.07 -5.04
N VAL A 187 5.52 1.40 -5.74
CA VAL A 187 4.27 1.89 -5.15
C VAL A 187 3.27 0.74 -5.04
N ILE A 188 2.65 0.58 -3.87
CA ILE A 188 1.60 -0.40 -3.60
C ILE A 188 0.34 0.33 -3.18
N PHE A 189 -0.63 0.38 -4.08
CA PHE A 189 -1.99 0.84 -3.81
C PHE A 189 -2.73 -0.28 -3.07
N VAL A 190 -3.26 -0.03 -1.87
CA VAL A 190 -3.95 -1.05 -1.05
C VAL A 190 -5.38 -0.63 -0.77
N ASP A 191 -6.35 -1.39 -1.26
CA ASP A 191 -7.76 -1.17 -0.89
C ASP A 191 -7.98 -1.62 0.55
N GLN A 192 -8.30 -0.68 1.45
CA GLN A 192 -8.49 -0.97 2.87
C GLN A 192 -9.53 -0.03 3.49
N PRO A 193 -10.18 -0.38 4.61
CA PRO A 193 -10.20 -1.69 5.27
C PRO A 193 -10.92 -2.77 4.41
N PRO A 194 -11.06 -4.03 4.88
CA PRO A 194 -11.78 -5.06 4.13
C PRO A 194 -13.19 -4.61 3.72
N GLY A 195 -13.52 -4.72 2.42
CA GLY A 195 -14.78 -4.25 1.84
C GLY A 195 -14.63 -3.06 0.88
N THR A 196 -13.58 -2.23 1.04
CA THR A 196 -13.20 -1.14 0.11
C THR A 196 -12.91 -1.67 -1.31
N GLY A 197 -13.13 -0.86 -2.35
CA GLY A 197 -12.62 -1.10 -3.72
C GLY A 197 -12.81 -2.53 -4.26
N LEU A 198 -11.71 -3.27 -4.45
CA LEU A 198 -11.67 -4.70 -4.80
C LEU A 198 -11.35 -5.64 -3.61
N SER A 199 -11.15 -5.11 -2.40
CA SER A 199 -10.98 -5.90 -1.17
C SER A 199 -12.26 -6.63 -0.76
N TYR A 200 -12.09 -7.83 -0.20
CA TYR A 200 -13.18 -8.74 0.14
C TYR A 200 -13.38 -8.85 1.66
N VAL A 201 -14.65 -8.89 2.08
CA VAL A 201 -15.08 -9.10 3.46
C VAL A 201 -16.44 -9.82 3.47
N PRO A 202 -16.70 -10.75 4.41
CA PRO A 202 -18.06 -11.26 4.63
C PRO A 202 -18.96 -10.16 5.22
N THR A 203 -20.28 -10.28 5.06
CA THR A 203 -21.29 -9.26 5.43
C THR A 203 -21.22 -8.78 6.89
N ASN A 204 -20.64 -9.58 7.78
CA ASN A 204 -20.49 -9.34 9.22
C ASN A 204 -19.00 -9.30 9.65
N GLY A 205 -18.08 -8.95 8.75
CA GLY A 205 -16.65 -8.78 9.02
C GLY A 205 -16.11 -7.38 8.75
N TYR A 206 -16.98 -6.39 8.52
CA TYR A 206 -16.59 -4.98 8.46
C TYR A 206 -15.96 -4.55 9.80
N LEU A 207 -15.05 -3.57 9.74
CA LEU A 207 -14.29 -3.11 10.91
C LEU A 207 -14.91 -1.86 11.51
N HIS A 208 -14.77 -1.68 12.83
CA HIS A 208 -15.40 -0.62 13.61
C HIS A 208 -14.41 0.42 14.16
N GLU A 209 -13.13 0.05 14.33
CA GLU A 209 -12.10 0.87 14.98
C GLU A 209 -10.76 0.86 14.17
N LEU A 210 -9.91 1.90 14.30
CA LEU A 210 -8.66 1.98 13.50
C LEU A 210 -7.59 0.99 13.96
N ASP A 211 -7.64 0.53 15.22
CA ASP A 211 -6.77 -0.54 15.71
C ASP A 211 -7.04 -1.88 14.99
N GLU A 212 -8.30 -2.15 14.61
CA GLU A 212 -8.68 -3.33 13.82
C GLU A 212 -8.15 -3.22 12.38
N ALA A 213 -8.33 -2.06 11.74
CA ALA A 213 -7.78 -1.77 10.42
C ALA A 213 -6.24 -1.91 10.43
N SER A 214 -5.58 -1.44 11.49
CA SER A 214 -4.14 -1.58 11.70
C SER A 214 -3.72 -3.03 11.84
N ALA A 215 -4.43 -3.84 12.63
CA ALA A 215 -4.14 -5.26 12.77
C ALA A 215 -4.30 -6.01 11.43
N HIS A 216 -5.36 -5.71 10.67
CA HIS A 216 -5.56 -6.24 9.32
C HIS A 216 -4.44 -5.83 8.35
N PHE A 217 -3.95 -4.59 8.41
CA PHE A 217 -2.81 -4.13 7.60
C PHE A 217 -1.49 -4.82 8.00
N ILE A 218 -1.20 -4.98 9.29
CA ILE A 218 -0.01 -5.72 9.77
C ILE A 218 -0.05 -7.20 9.35
N GLN A 219 -1.24 -7.82 9.32
CA GLN A 219 -1.38 -9.20 8.83
C GLN A 219 -1.29 -9.30 7.30
N PHE A 220 -1.84 -8.34 6.57
CA PHE A 220 -1.62 -8.22 5.13
C PHE A 220 -0.12 -8.09 4.81
N LEU A 221 0.62 -7.24 5.53
CA LEU A 221 2.06 -7.04 5.32
C LEU A 221 2.88 -8.30 5.58
N GLN A 222 2.58 -9.07 6.63
CA GLN A 222 3.24 -10.38 6.87
C GLN A 222 3.07 -11.32 5.66
N ASN A 223 1.85 -11.42 5.14
CA ASN A 223 1.58 -12.23 3.96
C ASN A 223 2.22 -11.64 2.68
N PHE A 224 2.22 -10.32 2.53
CA PHE A 224 2.83 -9.61 1.40
C PHE A 224 4.35 -9.87 1.31
N TYR A 225 5.09 -9.77 2.42
CA TYR A 225 6.54 -10.08 2.42
C TYR A 225 6.86 -11.58 2.36
N HIS A 226 5.90 -12.47 2.62
CA HIS A 226 6.04 -13.89 2.27
C HIS A 226 5.92 -14.14 0.75
N VAL A 227 5.17 -13.30 0.02
CA VAL A 227 5.03 -13.38 -1.44
C VAL A 227 6.14 -12.60 -2.16
N PHE A 228 6.55 -11.44 -1.63
CA PHE A 228 7.59 -10.55 -2.17
C PHE A 228 8.75 -10.34 -1.17
N PRO A 229 9.50 -11.40 -0.82
CA PRO A 229 10.58 -11.33 0.17
C PRO A 229 11.76 -10.45 -0.28
N GLU A 230 11.88 -10.11 -1.57
CA GLU A 230 12.88 -9.17 -2.07
C GLU A 230 12.61 -7.71 -1.67
N LEU A 231 11.42 -7.40 -1.15
CA LEU A 231 11.05 -6.08 -0.64
C LEU A 231 11.21 -5.95 0.89
N GLN A 232 11.47 -7.05 1.60
CA GLN A 232 11.73 -7.01 3.04
C GLN A 232 13.06 -6.28 3.32
N GLY A 233 13.08 -5.37 4.28
CA GLY A 233 14.27 -4.55 4.60
C GLY A 233 14.54 -3.39 3.63
N VAL A 234 13.68 -3.14 2.63
CA VAL A 234 13.79 -1.95 1.76
C VAL A 234 13.22 -0.71 2.48
N ASP A 235 13.87 0.45 2.31
CA ASP A 235 13.43 1.74 2.88
C ASP A 235 11.96 2.00 2.51
N THR A 236 11.07 1.96 3.51
CA THR A 236 9.62 1.92 3.29
C THR A 236 8.92 3.18 3.80
N TYR A 237 7.93 3.67 3.06
CA TYR A 237 7.14 4.85 3.36
C TYR A 237 5.64 4.49 3.35
N LEU A 238 4.84 5.19 4.15
CA LEU A 238 3.38 5.18 4.02
C LEU A 238 2.94 6.53 3.47
N ALA A 239 2.03 6.55 2.52
CA ALA A 239 1.45 7.77 1.98
C ALA A 239 -0.02 7.59 1.63
N GLY A 240 -0.70 8.69 1.36
CA GLY A 240 -2.13 8.69 1.07
C GLY A 240 -2.77 10.02 1.41
N GLU A 241 -4.09 10.07 1.32
CA GLU A 241 -4.85 11.31 1.41
C GLU A 241 -6.15 11.22 2.20
N SER A 242 -6.77 12.37 2.48
CA SER A 242 -8.14 12.44 3.02
C SER A 242 -8.25 11.73 4.37
N PHE A 243 -9.20 10.81 4.55
CA PHE A 243 -9.32 9.97 5.74
C PHE A 243 -8.10 9.05 5.99
N ALA A 244 -7.17 8.88 5.05
CA ALA A 244 -5.87 8.26 5.35
C ALA A 244 -5.00 9.09 6.30
N GLY A 245 -5.34 10.36 6.55
CA GLY A 245 -4.84 11.11 7.70
C GLY A 245 -5.16 10.45 9.05
N GLN A 246 -6.22 9.63 9.13
CA GLN A 246 -6.48 8.76 10.27
C GLN A 246 -5.73 7.43 10.15
N TYR A 247 -5.82 6.74 9.01
CA TYR A 247 -5.19 5.41 8.83
C TYR A 247 -3.66 5.42 8.98
N ILE A 248 -2.96 6.38 8.37
CA ILE A 248 -1.50 6.36 8.23
C ILE A 248 -0.75 6.46 9.57
N PRO A 249 -1.11 7.35 10.52
CA PRO A 249 -0.45 7.37 11.83
C PRO A 249 -0.73 6.11 12.66
N TYR A 250 -1.93 5.54 12.56
CA TYR A 250 -2.28 4.26 13.21
C TYR A 250 -1.45 3.10 12.66
N PHE A 251 -1.35 2.98 11.33
CA PHE A 251 -0.52 1.98 10.66
C PHE A 251 0.97 2.16 10.99
N ALA A 252 1.45 3.41 11.02
CA ALA A 252 2.82 3.74 11.38
C ALA A 252 3.15 3.37 12.83
N ASP A 253 2.30 3.69 13.79
CA ASP A 253 2.55 3.34 15.19
C ASP A 253 2.42 1.82 15.44
N ALA A 254 1.49 1.13 14.78
CA ALA A 254 1.40 -0.33 14.79
C ALA A 254 2.68 -0.99 14.24
N LEU A 255 3.21 -0.49 13.11
CA LEU A 255 4.50 -0.91 12.56
C LEU A 255 5.67 -0.63 13.52
N LEU A 256 5.65 0.53 14.19
CA LEU A 256 6.63 0.95 15.19
C LEU A 256 6.40 0.34 16.59
N LYS A 257 5.54 -0.68 16.70
CA LYS A 257 5.25 -1.46 17.92
C LYS A 257 5.30 -2.98 17.69
N THR A 258 5.02 -3.46 16.48
CA THR A 258 4.93 -4.90 16.19
C THR A 258 6.28 -5.62 16.26
N SER A 259 6.26 -6.88 16.71
CA SER A 259 7.39 -7.80 16.65
C SER A 259 7.30 -8.79 15.48
N ALA A 260 6.19 -8.76 14.70
CA ALA A 260 5.98 -9.67 13.57
C ALA A 260 6.75 -9.26 12.30
N LEU A 261 7.13 -7.97 12.20
CA LEU A 261 7.86 -7.39 11.07
C LEU A 261 9.15 -6.69 11.56
N PRO A 262 10.10 -7.42 12.17
CA PRO A 262 11.26 -6.82 12.85
C PRO A 262 12.22 -6.08 11.90
N ASP A 263 12.25 -6.47 10.62
CA ASP A 263 13.10 -5.89 9.58
C ASP A 263 12.31 -4.97 8.62
N TYR A 264 11.36 -4.19 9.15
CA TYR A 264 10.58 -3.19 8.40
C TYR A 264 11.10 -1.77 8.68
N PRO A 265 11.94 -1.18 7.81
CA PRO A 265 12.52 0.13 8.06
C PRO A 265 11.60 1.25 7.56
N LEU A 266 10.60 1.62 8.37
CA LEU A 266 9.77 2.81 8.11
C LEU A 266 10.65 4.08 8.10
N LYS A 267 10.64 4.81 6.99
CA LYS A 267 11.49 5.99 6.70
C LYS A 267 10.75 7.31 6.60
N GLY A 268 9.43 7.30 6.66
CA GLY A 268 8.61 8.50 6.70
C GLY A 268 7.14 8.21 6.41
N ILE A 269 6.27 9.14 6.77
CA ILE A 269 4.86 9.15 6.37
C ILE A 269 4.51 10.46 5.64
N ALA A 270 3.68 10.39 4.60
CA ALA A 270 3.27 11.54 3.78
C ALA A 270 1.75 11.60 3.62
N ILE A 271 1.10 12.60 4.22
CA ILE A 271 -0.36 12.73 4.27
C ILE A 271 -0.79 13.95 3.45
N GLY A 272 -1.54 13.72 2.37
CA GLY A 272 -2.18 14.75 1.56
C GLY A 272 -3.55 15.11 2.10
N ASN A 273 -3.90 16.39 2.17
CA ASN A 273 -5.26 16.89 2.42
C ASN A 273 -6.00 16.06 3.50
N GLY A 274 -5.33 15.83 4.62
CA GLY A 274 -5.71 14.76 5.55
C GLY A 274 -6.68 15.20 6.64
N TRP A 275 -7.64 14.34 6.99
CA TRP A 275 -8.37 14.46 8.25
C TRP A 275 -7.55 13.81 9.38
N ILE A 276 -7.07 14.61 10.33
CA ILE A 276 -6.06 14.22 11.33
C ILE A 276 -6.45 14.71 12.73
N ASP A 277 -6.79 16.00 12.87
CA ASP A 277 -7.07 16.68 14.14
C ASP A 277 -8.34 17.56 14.04
N PRO A 278 -9.50 17.11 14.54
CA PRO A 278 -10.71 17.92 14.53
C PRO A 278 -10.55 19.26 15.28
N ILE A 279 -9.79 19.30 16.37
CA ILE A 279 -9.64 20.50 17.22
C ILE A 279 -8.95 21.64 16.45
N GLN A 280 -8.06 21.30 15.51
CA GLN A 280 -7.37 22.28 14.67
C GLN A 280 -8.08 22.51 13.33
N GLN A 281 -8.74 21.49 12.77
CA GLN A 281 -9.33 21.56 11.45
C GLN A 281 -10.72 22.21 11.41
N TYR A 282 -11.58 22.03 12.43
CA TYR A 282 -12.90 22.70 12.44
C TYR A 282 -12.80 24.24 12.46
N PRO A 283 -11.93 24.88 13.27
CA PRO A 283 -11.67 26.32 13.12
C PRO A 283 -11.01 26.70 11.77
N GLY A 284 -10.29 25.76 11.15
CA GLY A 284 -9.62 25.95 9.87
C GLY A 284 -10.57 26.31 8.73
N TYR A 285 -11.80 25.78 8.72
CA TYR A 285 -12.84 26.17 7.75
C TYR A 285 -13.13 27.68 7.77
N VAL A 286 -13.14 28.30 8.96
CA VAL A 286 -13.42 29.73 9.13
C VAL A 286 -12.23 30.59 8.71
N ASP A 287 -11.01 30.18 9.07
CA ASP A 287 -9.78 30.83 8.60
C ASP A 287 -9.66 30.77 7.07
N PHE A 288 -9.98 29.61 6.48
CA PHE A 288 -9.97 29.39 5.03
C PHE A 288 -11.05 30.20 4.31
N ALA A 289 -12.30 30.18 4.77
CA ALA A 289 -13.41 30.92 4.16
C ALA A 289 -13.14 32.42 4.09
N TYR A 290 -12.49 32.99 5.12
CA TYR A 290 -12.07 34.40 5.13
C TYR A 290 -10.85 34.68 4.26
N GLU A 291 -9.82 33.82 4.21
CA GLU A 291 -8.64 34.04 3.35
C GLU A 291 -8.97 33.90 1.86
N LYS A 292 -9.83 32.92 1.52
CA LYS A 292 -10.37 32.71 0.17
C LYS A 292 -11.46 33.71 -0.23
N LYS A 293 -12.01 34.47 0.73
CA LYS A 293 -13.15 35.40 0.54
C LYS A 293 -14.42 34.70 0.04
N LEU A 294 -14.63 33.46 0.46
CA LEU A 294 -15.90 32.74 0.26
C LEU A 294 -17.02 33.41 1.07
N ILE A 295 -16.67 33.95 2.26
CA ILE A 295 -17.55 34.73 3.12
C ILE A 295 -16.84 36.02 3.54
N GLU A 296 -17.54 37.15 3.53
CA GLU A 296 -17.00 38.45 3.99
C GLU A 296 -17.34 38.71 5.47
N LYS A 297 -16.42 39.33 6.21
CA LYS A 297 -16.62 39.58 7.65
C LYS A 297 -17.76 40.55 7.93
N GLY A 298 -18.70 40.13 8.76
CA GLY A 298 -19.84 40.92 9.21
C GLY A 298 -21.14 40.73 8.42
N THR A 299 -21.15 39.92 7.36
CA THR A 299 -22.40 39.54 6.67
C THR A 299 -23.23 38.55 7.53
N PRO A 300 -24.51 38.28 7.19
CA PRO A 300 -25.30 37.26 7.88
C PRO A 300 -24.69 35.85 7.80
N GLU A 301 -24.00 35.54 6.70
CA GLU A 301 -23.33 34.26 6.47
C GLU A 301 -22.11 34.11 7.39
N ALA A 302 -21.33 35.18 7.57
CA ALA A 302 -20.26 35.24 8.58
C ALA A 302 -20.82 35.03 9.99
N GLN A 303 -21.94 35.68 10.33
CA GLN A 303 -22.56 35.51 11.65
C GLN A 303 -23.08 34.08 11.88
N LYS A 304 -23.61 33.42 10.85
CA LYS A 304 -23.98 31.99 10.90
C LYS A 304 -22.76 31.10 11.13
N MET A 305 -21.68 31.34 10.38
CA MET A 305 -20.43 30.57 10.47
C MET A 305 -19.72 30.75 11.82
N GLU A 306 -19.61 31.99 12.31
CA GLU A 306 -19.04 32.30 13.63
C GLU A 306 -19.87 31.69 14.76
N ALA A 307 -21.20 31.63 14.62
CA ALA A 307 -22.07 30.96 15.58
C ALA A 307 -21.92 29.42 15.55
N ALA A 308 -21.82 28.80 14.36
CA ALA A 308 -21.55 27.38 14.24
C ALA A 308 -20.20 26.99 14.86
N LEU A 309 -19.15 27.79 14.62
CA LEU A 309 -17.84 27.61 15.26
C LEU A 309 -17.92 27.80 16.79
N ALA A 310 -18.72 28.74 17.29
CA ALA A 310 -18.91 28.91 18.74
C ALA A 310 -19.60 27.71 19.41
N THR A 311 -20.60 27.10 18.75
CA THR A 311 -21.21 25.84 19.19
C THR A 311 -20.18 24.71 19.18
N CYS A 312 -19.47 24.54 18.07
CA CYS A 312 -18.41 23.54 17.93
C CYS A 312 -17.31 23.71 19.00
N GLN A 313 -16.87 24.94 19.31
CA GLN A 313 -15.86 25.19 20.33
C GLN A 313 -16.31 24.72 21.72
N ALA A 314 -17.59 24.88 22.07
CA ALA A 314 -18.14 24.39 23.34
C ALA A 314 -18.18 22.85 23.44
N GLU A 315 -18.21 22.15 22.30
CA GLU A 315 -18.04 20.70 22.20
C GLU A 315 -16.55 20.30 22.25
N MET A 316 -15.69 20.98 21.49
CA MET A 316 -14.23 20.77 21.47
C MET A 316 -13.57 21.00 22.83
N ASP A 317 -14.01 22.00 23.61
CA ASP A 317 -13.49 22.34 24.95
C ASP A 317 -13.66 21.20 25.98
N LYS A 318 -14.49 20.18 25.68
CA LYS A 318 -14.64 18.97 26.50
C LYS A 318 -13.42 18.05 26.38
N TYR A 319 -12.68 18.12 25.27
CA TYR A 319 -11.60 17.20 24.90
C TYR A 319 -10.22 17.81 25.17
N THR A 320 -9.79 17.74 26.44
CA THR A 320 -8.49 18.27 26.91
C THR A 320 -7.34 17.24 26.89
N ASP A 321 -7.64 16.00 26.53
CA ASP A 321 -6.68 14.89 26.43
C ASP A 321 -6.72 14.33 25.00
N PRO A 322 -5.66 14.49 24.19
CA PRO A 322 -5.63 14.02 22.80
C PRO A 322 -5.94 12.53 22.65
N PHE A 323 -5.62 11.69 23.63
CA PHE A 323 -5.94 10.26 23.63
C PHE A 323 -7.40 9.96 24.00
N LYS A 324 -8.25 10.99 24.10
CA LYS A 324 -9.71 10.90 24.28
C LYS A 324 -10.51 11.79 23.31
N THR A 325 -9.85 12.54 22.43
CA THR A 325 -10.51 13.31 21.39
C THR A 325 -11.03 12.35 20.31
N PRO A 326 -12.34 12.26 20.04
CA PRO A 326 -12.87 11.41 18.98
C PRO A 326 -12.49 11.93 17.60
N VAL A 327 -12.57 11.08 16.56
CA VAL A 327 -12.26 11.47 15.17
C VAL A 327 -13.23 12.52 14.62
N ASN A 328 -14.50 12.45 15.03
CA ASN A 328 -15.57 13.40 14.69
C ASN A 328 -16.15 13.99 15.99
N ILE A 329 -16.54 15.26 15.97
CA ILE A 329 -17.12 15.95 17.14
C ILE A 329 -18.53 16.45 16.78
N ASP A 330 -19.49 16.22 17.67
CA ASP A 330 -20.88 16.62 17.50
C ASP A 330 -21.01 18.12 17.22
N HIS A 331 -22.00 18.51 16.40
CA HIS A 331 -22.24 19.87 15.91
C HIS A 331 -21.11 20.53 15.09
N CYS A 332 -19.87 20.01 15.11
CA CYS A 332 -18.76 20.64 14.40
C CYS A 332 -18.82 20.50 12.86
N GLY A 333 -19.56 19.52 12.33
CA GLY A 333 -19.88 19.46 10.90
C GLY A 333 -20.59 20.71 10.37
N GLU A 334 -21.44 21.33 11.21
CA GLU A 334 -22.19 22.55 10.87
C GLU A 334 -21.28 23.73 10.50
N VAL A 335 -20.01 23.72 10.94
CA VAL A 335 -19.02 24.74 10.57
C VAL A 335 -18.70 24.65 9.08
N MET A 336 -18.45 23.45 8.53
CA MET A 336 -18.23 23.27 7.10
C MET A 336 -19.50 23.57 6.29
N ASP A 337 -20.67 23.11 6.77
CA ASP A 337 -21.96 23.38 6.13
C ASP A 337 -22.29 24.87 6.10
N SER A 338 -21.85 25.64 7.10
CA SER A 338 -22.01 27.10 7.12
C SER A 338 -21.18 27.80 6.04
N VAL A 339 -20.05 27.21 5.62
CA VAL A 339 -19.20 27.69 4.52
C VAL A 339 -19.74 27.27 3.15
N SER A 340 -20.26 26.05 3.01
CA SER A 340 -20.73 25.51 1.73
C SER A 340 -22.15 25.94 1.36
N SER A 341 -23.08 26.01 2.32
CA SER A 341 -24.50 26.30 2.07
C SER A 341 -24.83 27.62 1.36
N PRO A 342 -24.06 28.73 1.48
CA PRO A 342 -24.29 29.95 0.69
C PRO A 342 -24.09 29.77 -0.82
N PHE A 343 -23.38 28.73 -1.27
CA PHE A 343 -23.07 28.47 -2.67
C PHE A 343 -24.09 27.55 -3.37
N VAL A 344 -25.18 27.18 -2.68
CA VAL A 344 -26.29 26.44 -3.27
C VAL A 344 -27.16 27.40 -4.10
N GLN A 345 -27.10 27.27 -5.43
CA GLN A 345 -27.75 28.20 -6.37
C GLN A 345 -28.46 27.46 -7.53
N GLU A 346 -29.28 28.18 -8.29
CA GLU A 346 -29.94 27.65 -9.49
C GLU A 346 -29.22 28.14 -10.75
N LEU A 347 -28.73 27.19 -11.56
CA LEU A 347 -28.00 27.45 -12.80
C LEU A 347 -28.67 26.70 -13.95
N ASN A 348 -29.11 27.43 -14.99
CA ASN A 348 -29.79 26.88 -16.17
C ASN A 348 -31.04 26.01 -15.86
N GLY A 349 -31.71 26.24 -14.73
CA GLY A 349 -32.86 25.45 -14.27
C GLY A 349 -32.50 24.16 -13.52
N LYS A 350 -31.24 23.99 -13.13
CA LYS A 350 -30.75 22.90 -12.27
C LYS A 350 -30.17 23.50 -10.97
N LYS A 351 -30.37 22.80 -9.85
CA LYS A 351 -29.79 23.19 -8.55
C LYS A 351 -28.35 22.67 -8.46
N VAL A 352 -27.41 23.58 -8.21
CA VAL A 352 -25.97 23.30 -8.11
C VAL A 352 -25.40 23.81 -6.79
N CYS A 353 -24.22 23.36 -6.44
CA CYS A 353 -23.46 23.74 -5.25
C CYS A 353 -21.95 23.85 -5.57
N MET A 354 -21.20 24.45 -4.67
CA MET A 354 -19.73 24.40 -4.69
C MET A 354 -19.25 22.95 -4.47
N ASN A 355 -18.20 22.55 -5.18
CA ASN A 355 -17.50 21.28 -4.95
C ASN A 355 -16.66 21.39 -3.66
N VAL A 356 -16.86 20.47 -2.70
CA VAL A 356 -16.11 20.48 -1.42
C VAL A 356 -14.63 20.10 -1.56
N TYR A 357 -14.24 19.46 -2.68
CA TYR A 357 -12.87 19.08 -2.99
C TYR A 357 -12.09 20.16 -3.76
N ASP A 358 -12.77 21.11 -4.41
CA ASP A 358 -12.16 22.29 -5.06
C ASP A 358 -13.17 23.46 -5.12
N VAL A 359 -12.93 24.51 -4.33
CA VAL A 359 -13.83 25.67 -4.25
C VAL A 359 -13.92 26.52 -5.52
N ARG A 360 -13.09 26.23 -6.53
CA ARG A 360 -13.18 26.83 -7.88
C ARG A 360 -14.24 26.16 -8.74
N LEU A 361 -14.70 24.96 -8.36
CA LEU A 361 -15.61 24.12 -9.14
C LEU A 361 -17.03 24.10 -8.56
N VAL A 362 -17.98 23.74 -9.40
CA VAL A 362 -19.39 23.52 -9.04
C VAL A 362 -19.84 22.14 -9.50
N ASP A 363 -20.75 21.55 -8.74
CA ASP A 363 -21.35 20.24 -8.99
C ASP A 363 -22.87 20.32 -8.75
N ASP A 364 -23.60 19.28 -9.15
CA ASP A 364 -25.02 19.13 -8.92
C ASP A 364 -25.36 19.00 -7.42
N TRP A 365 -26.51 19.52 -7.01
CA TRP A 365 -27.05 19.25 -5.68
C TRP A 365 -27.84 17.92 -5.71
N PRO A 366 -27.60 16.94 -4.82
CA PRO A 366 -26.83 17.01 -3.56
C PRO A 366 -25.35 16.63 -3.65
N ALA A 367 -24.85 16.16 -4.80
CA ALA A 367 -23.51 15.58 -4.92
C ALA A 367 -22.38 16.52 -4.45
N CYS A 368 -22.43 17.81 -4.81
CA CYS A 368 -21.54 18.87 -4.28
C CYS A 368 -20.04 18.51 -4.21
N GLY A 369 -19.56 17.70 -5.16
CA GLY A 369 -18.22 17.13 -5.21
C GLY A 369 -18.20 15.62 -5.49
N MET A 370 -19.26 14.88 -5.14
CA MET A 370 -19.31 13.42 -5.32
C MET A 370 -19.39 12.94 -6.79
N ASN A 371 -19.58 13.84 -7.77
CA ASN A 371 -19.46 13.50 -9.20
C ASN A 371 -18.07 13.81 -9.80
N TRP A 372 -17.13 14.29 -8.99
CA TRP A 372 -15.77 14.70 -9.40
C TRP A 372 -14.73 13.68 -8.89
N PRO A 373 -13.63 13.43 -9.64
CA PRO A 373 -13.23 14.04 -10.91
C PRO A 373 -13.99 13.51 -12.13
N PRO A 374 -13.99 14.21 -13.29
CA PRO A 374 -14.70 13.76 -14.50
C PRO A 374 -14.32 12.34 -14.95
N ASP A 375 -13.03 11.99 -14.86
CA ASP A 375 -12.43 10.70 -15.19
C ASP A 375 -13.02 9.51 -14.40
N LEU A 376 -13.71 9.78 -13.29
CA LEU A 376 -14.36 8.77 -12.44
C LEU A 376 -15.37 7.92 -13.21
N THR A 377 -16.09 8.51 -14.18
CA THR A 377 -17.05 7.79 -15.04
C THR A 377 -16.34 6.68 -15.83
N GLU A 378 -15.19 7.00 -16.44
CA GLU A 378 -14.33 6.05 -17.13
C GLU A 378 -13.71 5.02 -16.15
N VAL A 379 -13.31 5.41 -14.94
CA VAL A 379 -12.78 4.47 -13.94
C VAL A 379 -13.84 3.44 -13.54
N TYR A 380 -15.08 3.86 -13.27
CA TYR A 380 -16.22 2.97 -13.06
C TYR A 380 -16.45 2.04 -14.26
N ALA A 381 -16.37 2.55 -15.48
CA ALA A 381 -16.56 1.77 -16.71
C ALA A 381 -15.39 0.78 -16.99
N PHE A 382 -14.18 1.06 -16.49
CA PHE A 382 -13.01 0.18 -16.62
C PHE A 382 -13.01 -0.92 -15.56
N LEU A 383 -13.11 -0.56 -14.27
CA LEU A 383 -12.98 -1.51 -13.15
C LEU A 383 -14.20 -2.43 -12.97
N ARG A 384 -15.30 -2.19 -13.66
CA ARG A 384 -16.47 -3.08 -13.72
C ARG A 384 -16.43 -4.10 -14.87
N ARG A 385 -15.34 -4.17 -15.66
CA ARG A 385 -15.20 -5.16 -16.73
C ARG A 385 -14.69 -6.51 -16.21
N ASP A 386 -15.34 -7.60 -16.62
CA ASP A 386 -14.92 -8.98 -16.29
C ASP A 386 -13.45 -9.27 -16.66
N ASP A 387 -12.97 -8.75 -17.79
CA ASP A 387 -11.60 -8.97 -18.28
C ASP A 387 -10.54 -8.17 -17.50
N VAL A 388 -10.91 -6.99 -16.97
CA VAL A 388 -10.08 -6.21 -16.04
C VAL A 388 -10.02 -6.90 -14.67
N ILE A 389 -11.17 -7.33 -14.13
CA ILE A 389 -11.24 -8.08 -12.86
C ILE A 389 -10.45 -9.39 -12.94
N ALA A 390 -10.50 -10.08 -14.08
CA ALA A 390 -9.69 -11.28 -14.33
C ALA A 390 -8.18 -10.96 -14.46
N ALA A 391 -7.80 -9.91 -15.20
CA ALA A 391 -6.40 -9.51 -15.37
C ALA A 391 -5.75 -9.03 -14.08
N LEU A 392 -6.53 -8.46 -13.16
CA LEU A 392 -6.11 -8.00 -11.83
C LEU A 392 -6.15 -9.09 -10.75
N HIS A 393 -6.56 -10.32 -11.07
CA HIS A 393 -6.73 -11.42 -10.12
C HIS A 393 -7.72 -11.12 -8.98
N ALA A 394 -8.75 -10.32 -9.28
CA ALA A 394 -9.70 -9.76 -8.30
C ALA A 394 -11.01 -10.58 -8.13
N SER A 395 -11.09 -11.77 -8.72
CA SER A 395 -12.33 -12.53 -8.94
C SER A 395 -13.03 -13.13 -7.70
N ALA A 396 -12.51 -12.91 -6.48
CA ALA A 396 -13.19 -13.31 -5.25
C ALA A 396 -14.19 -12.25 -4.71
N LYS A 397 -14.22 -11.05 -5.28
CA LYS A 397 -15.27 -10.05 -4.98
C LYS A 397 -16.43 -10.21 -5.96
N GLU A 398 -17.57 -10.69 -5.47
CA GLU A 398 -18.77 -10.94 -6.28
C GLU A 398 -19.54 -9.64 -6.63
N THR A 399 -19.33 -8.56 -5.89
CA THR A 399 -19.92 -7.24 -6.15
C THR A 399 -19.09 -6.46 -7.15
N ALA A 400 -19.75 -5.77 -8.09
CA ALA A 400 -19.10 -4.81 -8.99
C ALA A 400 -18.32 -3.74 -8.19
N TRP A 401 -17.20 -3.25 -8.75
CA TRP A 401 -16.40 -2.20 -8.11
C TRP A 401 -17.21 -0.93 -7.83
N VAL A 402 -16.93 -0.34 -6.68
CA VAL A 402 -17.30 1.03 -6.32
C VAL A 402 -16.07 1.73 -5.77
N GLU A 403 -15.99 3.03 -6.07
CA GLU A 403 -14.98 3.95 -5.54
C GLU A 403 -15.05 3.95 -4.00
N CYS A 404 -16.09 4.55 -3.43
CA CYS A 404 -16.32 4.63 -1.99
C CYS A 404 -17.43 3.66 -1.54
N SER A 405 -17.10 2.77 -0.61
CA SER A 405 -18.07 1.84 0.00
C SER A 405 -18.77 2.48 1.21
N GLY A 406 -19.99 2.97 1.01
CA GLY A 406 -20.83 3.51 2.09
C GLY A 406 -21.07 2.51 3.24
N LYS A 407 -20.97 1.19 2.98
CA LYS A 407 -21.05 0.16 4.02
C LYS A 407 -19.77 0.07 4.86
N VAL A 408 -18.59 0.34 4.29
CA VAL A 408 -17.36 0.49 5.07
C VAL A 408 -17.44 1.75 5.94
N SER A 409 -17.92 2.86 5.37
CA SER A 409 -18.02 4.13 6.09
C SER A 409 -18.96 4.06 7.30
N SER A 410 -20.16 3.51 7.11
CA SER A 410 -21.18 3.40 8.18
C SER A 410 -20.83 2.41 9.30
N GLU A 411 -20.08 1.34 9.01
CA GLU A 411 -19.65 0.36 10.02
C GLU A 411 -18.42 0.83 10.82
N LEU A 412 -17.58 1.71 10.27
CA LEU A 412 -16.39 2.26 10.93
C LEU A 412 -16.76 3.32 11.98
N HIS A 413 -17.33 2.86 13.09
CA HIS A 413 -17.97 3.71 14.10
C HIS A 413 -17.03 4.56 14.97
N LEU A 414 -15.75 4.18 15.13
CA LEU A 414 -14.70 4.97 15.81
C LEU A 414 -15.06 5.39 17.25
N LYS A 415 -15.74 4.52 18.00
CA LYS A 415 -16.31 4.83 19.33
C LYS A 415 -15.26 4.81 20.44
N ASN A 416 -14.15 4.11 20.24
CA ASN A 416 -13.08 3.94 21.23
C ASN A 416 -11.74 4.53 20.75
N THR A 417 -11.58 4.66 19.43
CA THR A 417 -10.39 5.18 18.75
C THR A 417 -10.28 6.71 18.84
N PRO A 418 -9.22 7.28 19.46
CA PRO A 418 -8.98 8.73 19.40
C PRO A 418 -8.40 9.19 18.07
N ALA A 419 -8.54 10.48 17.76
CA ALA A 419 -8.00 11.13 16.56
C ALA A 419 -6.49 10.91 16.40
N SER A 420 -6.07 10.57 15.18
CA SER A 420 -4.71 10.12 14.83
C SER A 420 -3.58 11.11 15.17
N VAL A 421 -3.91 12.40 15.33
CA VAL A 421 -2.98 13.44 15.80
C VAL A 421 -2.26 13.04 17.10
N ALA A 422 -2.92 12.29 17.99
CA ALA A 422 -2.34 11.84 19.25
C ALA A 422 -1.13 10.90 19.07
N LEU A 423 -1.00 10.24 17.91
CA LEU A 423 0.10 9.33 17.59
C LEU A 423 1.30 10.05 16.95
N LEU A 424 1.10 11.18 16.28
CA LEU A 424 2.15 11.91 15.56
C LEU A 424 3.36 12.29 16.42
N PRO A 425 3.23 12.74 17.69
CA PRO A 425 4.39 13.01 18.54
C PRO A 425 5.27 11.77 18.75
N GLY A 426 4.66 10.61 18.99
CA GLY A 426 5.39 9.35 19.19
C GLY A 426 6.06 8.82 17.92
N ILE A 427 5.50 9.11 16.75
CA ILE A 427 6.11 8.78 15.44
C ILE A 427 7.34 9.68 15.18
N LEU A 428 7.20 10.99 15.40
CA LEU A 428 8.28 11.97 15.27
C LEU A 428 9.41 11.73 16.28
N GLU A 429 9.09 11.40 17.53
CA GLU A 429 10.08 11.09 18.59
C GLU A 429 10.82 9.77 18.36
N LYS A 430 10.21 8.79 17.68
CA LYS A 430 10.90 7.60 17.17
C LYS A 430 11.80 7.89 15.94
N GLY A 431 11.82 9.14 15.46
CA GLY A 431 12.67 9.58 14.36
C GLY A 431 12.13 9.30 12.96
N VAL A 432 10.82 9.05 12.83
CA VAL A 432 10.15 8.89 11.52
C VAL A 432 9.67 10.28 11.05
N PRO A 433 10.17 10.79 9.92
CA PRO A 433 9.72 12.07 9.36
C PRO A 433 8.24 12.06 8.94
N VAL A 434 7.60 13.21 9.08
CA VAL A 434 6.21 13.43 8.65
C VAL A 434 6.19 14.52 7.59
N LEU A 435 5.62 14.24 6.42
CA LEU A 435 5.20 15.26 5.45
C LEU A 435 3.68 15.40 5.56
N MET A 436 3.20 16.62 5.76
CA MET A 436 1.83 17.00 5.46
C MET A 436 1.86 17.81 4.16
N PHE A 437 1.01 17.49 3.20
CA PHE A 437 0.82 18.31 2.01
C PHE A 437 -0.66 18.66 1.82
N ALA A 438 -0.93 19.80 1.20
CA ALA A 438 -2.29 20.31 1.06
C ALA A 438 -2.44 21.12 -0.23
N GLY A 439 -3.37 20.73 -1.09
CA GLY A 439 -3.85 21.57 -2.18
C GLY A 439 -4.49 22.85 -1.64
N ALA A 440 -4.20 23.99 -2.26
CA ALA A 440 -4.61 25.30 -1.78
C ALA A 440 -6.12 25.58 -1.96
N GLU A 441 -6.84 24.80 -2.77
CA GLU A 441 -8.23 25.05 -3.17
C GLU A 441 -9.24 24.04 -2.57
N ASP A 442 -8.77 23.02 -1.86
CA ASP A 442 -9.59 22.10 -1.07
C ASP A 442 -10.31 22.80 0.09
N LEU A 443 -11.60 22.52 0.27
CA LEU A 443 -12.37 22.93 1.46
C LEU A 443 -12.38 21.85 2.54
N ILE A 444 -12.76 20.61 2.19
CA ILE A 444 -13.07 19.54 3.16
C ILE A 444 -11.88 19.16 4.05
N CYS A 445 -10.65 19.21 3.55
CA CYS A 445 -9.43 19.09 4.36
C CYS A 445 -8.44 20.22 4.09
N ASN A 446 -8.99 21.44 3.99
CA ASN A 446 -8.29 22.68 3.69
C ASN A 446 -6.93 22.84 4.39
N TYR A 447 -5.99 23.44 3.66
CA TYR A 447 -4.63 23.68 4.14
C TYR A 447 -4.56 24.54 5.42
N LYS A 448 -5.60 25.30 5.79
CA LYS A 448 -5.62 26.09 7.04
C LYS A 448 -5.78 25.22 8.27
N GLY A 449 -6.64 24.20 8.22
CA GLY A 449 -6.70 23.18 9.26
C GLY A 449 -5.34 22.51 9.48
N ILE A 450 -4.67 22.14 8.38
CA ILE A 450 -3.35 21.48 8.41
C ILE A 450 -2.24 22.44 8.89
N GLU A 451 -2.24 23.70 8.44
CA GLU A 451 -1.34 24.77 8.91
C GLU A 451 -1.49 24.97 10.43
N ARG A 452 -2.70 24.85 10.98
CA ARG A 452 -2.95 24.92 12.43
C ARG A 452 -2.41 23.69 13.18
N ILE A 453 -2.52 22.48 12.64
CA ILE A 453 -1.87 21.27 13.20
C ILE A 453 -0.35 21.46 13.26
N VAL A 454 0.27 21.83 12.13
CA VAL A 454 1.72 21.98 12.00
C VAL A 454 2.31 23.01 12.97
N ASN A 455 1.52 24.04 13.32
CA ASN A 455 1.89 25.07 14.30
C ASN A 455 1.60 24.70 15.76
N ASN A 456 0.52 23.96 16.05
CA ASN A 456 0.06 23.68 17.43
C ASN A 456 0.46 22.28 17.97
N LEU A 457 0.86 21.34 17.10
CA LEU A 457 1.33 20.02 17.53
C LEU A 457 2.55 20.16 18.45
N SER A 458 2.62 19.35 19.52
CA SER A 458 3.69 19.40 20.51
C SER A 458 4.34 18.02 20.68
N TRP A 459 5.67 17.98 20.54
CA TRP A 459 6.50 16.77 20.63
C TRP A 459 7.92 17.16 21.08
N GLY A 460 8.70 16.26 21.66
CA GLY A 460 10.12 16.48 21.98
C GLY A 460 10.40 17.68 22.91
N GLY A 461 9.39 18.18 23.64
CA GLY A 461 9.51 19.33 24.55
C GLY A 461 9.22 20.72 23.94
N GLU A 462 8.85 20.83 22.66
CA GLU A 462 8.51 22.10 22.00
C GLU A 462 7.26 21.97 21.10
N THR A 463 6.60 23.10 20.84
CA THR A 463 5.38 23.22 20.03
C THR A 463 5.69 23.78 18.65
N GLY A 464 5.03 23.25 17.62
CA GLY A 464 5.21 23.63 16.21
C GLY A 464 6.57 23.23 15.64
N ILE A 465 6.81 23.50 14.35
CA ILE A 465 8.09 23.18 13.68
C ILE A 465 9.26 24.13 14.03
N GLY A 466 9.14 24.91 15.12
CA GLY A 466 10.18 25.80 15.63
C GLY A 466 10.43 27.01 14.73
N ASN A 467 11.67 27.51 14.70
CA ASN A 467 12.07 28.67 13.90
C ASN A 467 12.24 28.37 12.39
N ALA A 468 11.47 27.43 11.83
CA ALA A 468 11.56 27.05 10.42
C ALA A 468 11.01 28.18 9.52
N THR A 469 11.77 28.60 8.51
CA THR A 469 11.29 29.54 7.48
C THR A 469 10.35 28.85 6.51
N ILE A 470 9.33 29.59 6.06
CA ILE A 470 8.52 29.19 4.90
C ILE A 470 9.32 29.55 3.66
N ASP A 471 9.75 28.53 2.92
CA ASP A 471 10.51 28.67 1.69
C ASP A 471 9.55 28.60 0.49
N GLU A 472 9.73 29.51 -0.47
CA GLU A 472 8.95 29.48 -1.73
C GLU A 472 9.42 28.33 -2.62
N TRP A 473 8.48 27.57 -3.17
CA TRP A 473 8.75 26.40 -4.01
C TRP A 473 8.40 26.70 -5.47
N TYR A 474 9.39 26.47 -6.34
CA TYR A 474 9.31 26.73 -7.77
C TYR A 474 9.56 25.46 -8.58
N LEU A 475 8.95 25.39 -9.77
CA LEU A 475 9.17 24.38 -10.79
C LEU A 475 9.10 25.06 -12.17
N ASN A 476 10.17 24.99 -12.97
CA ASN A 476 10.30 25.73 -14.24
C ASN A 476 10.08 27.25 -14.10
N ASP A 477 10.67 27.85 -13.05
CA ASP A 477 10.50 29.28 -12.67
C ASP A 477 9.06 29.73 -12.33
N THR A 478 8.06 28.84 -12.44
CA THR A 478 6.70 29.04 -11.91
C THR A 478 6.66 28.69 -10.42
N GLN A 479 6.03 29.53 -9.60
CA GLN A 479 5.78 29.22 -8.19
C GLN A 479 4.66 28.18 -8.10
N VAL A 480 4.94 27.04 -7.49
CA VAL A 480 3.99 25.90 -7.37
C VAL A 480 3.55 25.64 -5.93
N GLY A 481 4.18 26.30 -4.96
CA GLY A 481 3.82 26.12 -3.56
C GLY A 481 4.70 26.90 -2.57
N THR A 482 4.50 26.56 -1.31
CA THR A 482 5.36 26.96 -0.19
C THR A 482 5.64 25.75 0.69
N TRP A 483 6.90 25.59 1.10
CA TRP A 483 7.37 24.46 1.90
C TRP A 483 7.94 24.98 3.23
N GLN A 484 7.74 24.23 4.31
CA GLN A 484 8.34 24.52 5.62
C GLN A 484 8.83 23.20 6.23
N THR A 485 10.02 23.17 6.83
CA THR A 485 10.52 21.96 7.53
C THR A 485 11.23 22.31 8.82
N GLY A 486 10.86 21.61 9.89
CA GLY A 486 11.58 21.69 11.17
C GLY A 486 11.26 20.49 12.06
N ARG A 487 12.22 20.13 12.92
CA ARG A 487 12.01 19.17 14.04
C ARG A 487 11.45 17.78 13.63
N GLY A 488 11.66 17.37 12.37
CA GLY A 488 11.19 16.11 11.80
C GLY A 488 9.89 16.17 10.99
N MET A 489 9.16 17.29 11.04
CA MET A 489 7.94 17.49 10.27
C MET A 489 8.14 18.51 9.13
N SER A 490 7.49 18.27 8.01
CA SER A 490 7.46 19.13 6.82
C SER A 490 6.01 19.45 6.45
N PHE A 491 5.76 20.66 5.98
CA PHE A 491 4.47 21.09 5.44
C PHE A 491 4.66 21.65 4.04
N ALA A 492 3.87 21.18 3.07
CA ALA A 492 3.88 21.63 1.68
C ALA A 492 2.48 22.08 1.26
N LYS A 493 2.26 23.40 1.18
CA LYS A 493 1.05 23.96 0.55
C LYS A 493 1.29 24.05 -0.96
N VAL A 494 0.45 23.40 -1.74
CA VAL A 494 0.55 23.30 -3.20
C VAL A 494 -0.48 24.24 -3.82
N LEU A 495 -0.09 25.07 -4.77
CA LEU A 495 -0.99 26.03 -5.41
C LEU A 495 -1.86 25.36 -6.47
N ASP A 496 -2.98 26.03 -6.82
CA ASP A 496 -3.88 25.67 -7.92
C ASP A 496 -4.42 24.23 -7.91
N SER A 497 -4.46 23.58 -6.75
CA SER A 497 -4.80 22.16 -6.57
C SER A 497 -5.88 21.91 -5.53
N SER A 498 -6.67 20.89 -5.80
CA SER A 498 -7.84 20.37 -5.08
C SER A 498 -7.46 19.48 -3.88
N HIS A 499 -8.42 18.69 -3.39
CA HIS A 499 -8.20 17.59 -2.46
C HIS A 499 -7.20 16.54 -3.01
N MET A 500 -7.42 16.08 -4.25
CA MET A 500 -6.56 15.11 -4.94
C MET A 500 -5.39 15.83 -5.64
N VAL A 501 -4.40 16.29 -4.87
CA VAL A 501 -3.26 17.06 -5.41
C VAL A 501 -2.49 16.29 -6.52
N GLY A 502 -2.55 14.94 -6.50
CA GLY A 502 -1.96 14.09 -7.54
C GLY A 502 -2.72 14.12 -8.87
N PHE A 503 -4.01 14.47 -8.88
CA PHE A 503 -4.81 14.65 -10.08
C PHE A 503 -4.46 15.96 -10.81
N ASP A 504 -4.48 17.10 -10.09
CA ASP A 504 -4.26 18.42 -10.71
C ASP A 504 -2.83 18.64 -11.19
N VAL A 505 -1.84 18.29 -10.35
CA VAL A 505 -0.44 18.71 -10.51
C VAL A 505 0.55 17.55 -10.30
N PRO A 506 0.44 16.43 -11.04
CA PRO A 506 1.27 15.22 -10.85
C PRO A 506 2.79 15.48 -10.95
N GLN A 507 3.24 16.43 -11.78
CA GLN A 507 4.67 16.80 -11.85
C GLN A 507 5.18 17.45 -10.56
N VAL A 508 4.31 18.20 -9.88
CA VAL A 508 4.59 18.92 -8.63
C VAL A 508 4.62 17.92 -7.48
N THR A 509 3.61 17.04 -7.36
CA THR A 509 3.61 15.98 -6.34
C THR A 509 4.73 14.96 -6.55
N ASN A 510 5.20 14.76 -7.78
CA ASN A 510 6.40 13.96 -8.04
C ASN A 510 7.65 14.59 -7.40
N ASP A 511 8.02 15.85 -7.69
CA ASP A 511 9.17 16.47 -7.02
C ASP A 511 9.01 16.45 -5.50
N MET A 512 7.80 16.74 -5.00
CA MET A 512 7.43 16.70 -3.57
C MET A 512 7.82 15.38 -2.90
N ILE A 513 7.32 14.24 -3.39
CA ILE A 513 7.59 12.94 -2.78
C ILE A 513 9.04 12.50 -3.03
N MET A 514 9.60 12.80 -4.20
CA MET A 514 11.01 12.52 -4.48
C MET A 514 11.93 13.33 -3.58
N ARG A 515 11.52 14.54 -3.14
CA ARG A 515 12.24 15.41 -2.19
C ARG A 515 12.17 14.83 -0.78
N PHE A 516 10.98 14.44 -0.33
CA PHE A 516 10.75 13.78 0.96
C PHE A 516 11.52 12.45 1.10
N MET A 517 11.50 11.60 0.06
CA MET A 517 12.23 10.33 0.04
C MET A 517 13.75 10.48 -0.23
N GLY A 518 14.29 11.70 -0.29
CA GLY A 518 15.72 11.97 -0.47
C GLY A 518 16.30 11.39 -1.77
N VAL A 519 15.55 11.46 -2.87
CA VAL A 519 15.97 10.93 -4.19
C VAL A 519 17.02 11.85 -4.81
N ASP A 520 18.21 11.34 -5.09
CA ASP A 520 19.25 12.10 -5.79
C ASP A 520 19.11 11.92 -7.31
N LEU A 521 18.40 12.88 -7.91
CA LEU A 521 18.17 12.94 -9.36
C LEU A 521 19.40 13.43 -10.14
N ALA A 522 20.42 14.00 -9.48
CA ALA A 522 21.65 14.46 -10.13
C ALA A 522 22.65 13.32 -10.42
N GLN A 523 22.47 12.15 -9.79
CA GLN A 523 23.27 10.94 -10.07
C GLN A 523 22.78 10.14 -11.29
N LEU A 524 21.67 10.53 -11.92
CA LEU A 524 21.07 9.79 -13.03
C LEU A 524 21.77 10.09 -14.36
N PRO A 525 22.23 9.07 -15.11
CA PRO A 525 22.88 9.28 -16.40
C PRO A 525 21.86 9.60 -17.50
N GLY A 526 22.17 10.62 -18.30
CA GLY A 526 21.44 10.96 -19.53
C GLY A 526 20.39 12.06 -19.36
N VAL A 527 19.88 12.54 -20.49
CA VAL A 527 18.93 13.66 -20.53
C VAL A 527 17.51 13.15 -20.29
N ILE A 528 17.15 13.03 -19.01
CA ILE A 528 15.79 13.37 -18.59
C ILE A 528 15.56 14.83 -19.02
N ALA A 529 14.36 15.22 -19.43
CA ALA A 529 14.06 16.65 -19.51
C ALA A 529 14.08 17.20 -18.07
N GLN A 530 15.10 18.00 -17.73
CA GLN A 530 15.33 18.43 -16.35
C GLN A 530 14.58 19.74 -16.09
N SER A 531 13.54 19.68 -15.25
CA SER A 531 12.90 20.87 -14.73
C SER A 531 13.73 21.42 -13.57
N PRO A 532 14.18 22.69 -13.59
CA PRO A 532 14.73 23.31 -12.39
C PRO A 532 13.62 23.41 -11.36
N SER A 533 13.85 22.88 -10.15
CA SER A 533 12.95 23.03 -9.01
C SER A 533 13.69 23.55 -7.80
N ARG A 534 13.36 24.77 -7.41
CA ARG A 534 14.04 25.54 -6.35
C ARG A 534 13.17 25.61 -5.11
N LEU A 535 13.80 25.52 -3.94
CA LEU A 535 13.17 25.74 -2.65
C LEU A 535 13.95 26.80 -1.88
N GLY A 536 13.42 28.02 -1.76
CA GLY A 536 14.19 29.15 -1.26
C GLY A 536 15.43 29.39 -2.12
N ASP A 537 16.63 29.30 -1.54
CA ASP A 537 17.93 29.36 -2.26
C ASP A 537 18.48 27.97 -2.67
N VAL A 538 17.72 26.88 -2.47
CA VAL A 538 18.16 25.49 -2.72
C VAL A 538 17.63 24.97 -4.06
N ASP A 539 18.49 25.00 -5.08
CA ASP A 539 18.22 24.43 -6.40
C ASP A 539 18.27 22.90 -6.41
N ARG A 540 17.37 22.29 -7.20
CA ARG A 540 17.31 20.86 -7.49
C ARG A 540 16.91 20.63 -8.96
N ILE A 541 17.22 19.45 -9.47
CA ILE A 541 16.59 18.89 -10.68
C ILE A 541 15.32 18.15 -10.27
N ALA A 542 14.22 18.40 -10.98
CA ALA A 542 12.98 17.63 -10.98
C ALA A 542 12.72 17.02 -12.38
N ILE A 543 11.77 16.09 -12.48
CA ILE A 543 11.35 15.52 -13.77
C ILE A 543 10.49 16.54 -14.51
N SER A 544 10.93 16.95 -15.71
CA SER A 544 10.06 17.61 -16.69
C SER A 544 9.46 16.56 -17.62
N ILE A 545 8.17 16.67 -17.92
CA ILE A 545 7.47 15.74 -18.80
C ILE A 545 7.01 16.51 -20.04
N GLY A 546 7.93 16.61 -21.00
CA GLY A 546 7.67 17.14 -22.34
C GLY A 546 7.53 16.00 -23.34
N SER A 547 6.53 16.09 -24.21
CA SER A 547 6.33 15.12 -25.30
C SER A 547 7.41 15.25 -26.39
N THR A 548 8.59 14.65 -26.17
CA THR A 548 9.48 14.07 -27.21
C THR A 548 10.72 13.37 -26.62
N ALA A 549 10.82 12.06 -26.84
CA ALA A 549 12.06 11.26 -26.92
C ALA A 549 13.23 11.57 -25.95
N ALA A 550 13.09 11.19 -24.66
CA ALA A 550 14.17 11.28 -23.66
C ALA A 550 14.92 9.94 -23.46
N ALA A 551 15.77 9.53 -24.41
CA ALA A 551 16.65 8.37 -24.25
C ALA A 551 17.87 8.73 -23.38
N GLY A 552 18.00 8.13 -22.19
CA GLY A 552 19.12 8.45 -21.29
C GLY A 552 19.29 7.47 -20.12
N VAL A 553 18.31 7.43 -19.20
CA VAL A 553 18.37 6.59 -18.00
C VAL A 553 18.11 5.12 -18.37
N PRO A 554 18.88 4.15 -17.83
CA PRO A 554 18.54 2.74 -17.92
C PRO A 554 17.21 2.46 -17.19
N LEU A 555 16.15 2.24 -17.95
CA LEU A 555 14.89 1.68 -17.45
C LEU A 555 15.18 0.32 -16.81
N LEU A 556 14.60 0.07 -15.64
CA LEU A 556 14.69 -1.23 -14.97
C LEU A 556 13.91 -2.25 -15.80
N LYS A 557 14.65 -3.07 -16.57
CA LYS A 557 14.07 -4.04 -17.51
C LYS A 557 13.05 -4.94 -16.82
N GLY A 558 11.91 -5.13 -17.49
CA GLY A 558 10.95 -6.18 -17.16
C GLY A 558 11.64 -7.54 -17.08
N GLY A 559 11.22 -8.36 -16.11
CA GLY A 559 12.01 -9.48 -15.63
C GLY A 559 12.30 -10.58 -16.66
N SER A 560 13.54 -10.61 -17.15
CA SER A 560 14.39 -11.75 -16.79
C SER A 560 15.38 -11.28 -15.74
N THR A 561 15.64 -12.10 -14.71
CA THR A 561 16.84 -11.96 -13.89
C THR A 561 18.07 -11.95 -14.80
N ASP A 562 19.10 -11.17 -14.47
CA ASP A 562 20.33 -11.05 -15.26
C ASP A 562 21.23 -12.28 -15.09
N TRP A 563 20.67 -13.44 -15.48
CA TRP A 563 21.32 -14.73 -15.44
C TRP A 563 22.57 -14.73 -16.30
N ASP A 564 22.63 -13.97 -17.39
CA ASP A 564 23.83 -13.89 -18.22
C ASP A 564 24.99 -13.18 -17.48
N ALA A 565 24.73 -12.09 -16.76
CA ALA A 565 25.75 -11.47 -15.91
C ALA A 565 26.22 -12.43 -14.80
N TRP A 566 25.28 -13.06 -14.08
CA TRP A 566 25.62 -14.00 -12.99
C TRP A 566 26.26 -15.30 -13.48
N TYR A 567 25.83 -15.86 -14.61
CA TYR A 567 26.36 -17.08 -15.21
C TYR A 567 27.81 -16.90 -15.64
N ASN A 568 28.16 -15.74 -16.21
CA ASN A 568 29.55 -15.42 -16.54
C ASN A 568 30.41 -15.29 -15.29
N ILE A 569 29.93 -14.63 -14.24
CA ILE A 569 30.65 -14.48 -12.96
C ILE A 569 30.82 -15.84 -12.26
N ILE A 570 29.75 -16.63 -12.13
CA ILE A 570 29.77 -17.94 -11.48
C ILE A 570 30.63 -18.93 -12.28
N SER A 571 30.56 -18.91 -13.61
CA SER A 571 31.42 -19.73 -14.47
C SER A 571 32.90 -19.33 -14.35
N ALA A 572 33.21 -18.04 -14.31
CA ALA A 572 34.58 -17.55 -14.08
C ALA A 572 35.13 -17.98 -12.69
N LEU A 573 34.31 -17.87 -11.65
CA LEU A 573 34.66 -18.33 -10.29
C LEU A 573 34.83 -19.85 -10.20
N LEU A 574 33.98 -20.62 -10.88
CA LEU A 574 34.09 -22.08 -10.96
C LEU A 574 35.37 -22.51 -11.69
N ILE A 575 35.69 -21.88 -12.82
CA ILE A 575 36.95 -22.10 -13.56
C ILE A 575 38.15 -21.74 -12.69
N LEU A 576 38.12 -20.60 -11.99
CA LEU A 576 39.17 -20.19 -11.06
C LEU A 576 39.37 -21.21 -9.93
N PHE A 577 38.27 -21.71 -9.34
CA PHE A 577 38.32 -22.72 -8.28
C PHE A 577 38.87 -24.07 -8.77
N ILE A 578 38.51 -24.49 -9.99
CA ILE A 578 39.06 -25.68 -10.63
C ILE A 578 40.57 -25.52 -10.88
N LEU A 579 41.01 -24.37 -11.42
CA LEU A 579 42.43 -24.08 -11.65
C LEU A 579 43.24 -24.06 -10.35
N LEU A 580 42.73 -23.39 -9.31
CA LEU A 580 43.36 -23.38 -7.97
C LEU A 580 43.42 -24.79 -7.37
N SER A 581 42.37 -25.60 -7.56
CA SER A 581 42.34 -26.99 -7.11
C SER A 581 43.38 -27.85 -7.84
N ILE A 582 43.53 -27.70 -9.16
CA ILE A 582 44.56 -28.40 -9.96
C ILE A 582 45.97 -28.01 -9.49
N VAL A 583 46.22 -26.72 -9.24
CA VAL A 583 47.50 -26.22 -8.73
C VAL A 583 47.79 -26.77 -7.32
N ALA A 584 46.79 -26.76 -6.43
CA ALA A 584 46.92 -27.34 -5.10
C ALA A 584 47.19 -28.87 -5.15
N LEU A 585 46.51 -29.59 -6.04
CA LEU A 585 46.72 -31.03 -6.26
C LEU A 585 48.13 -31.33 -6.78
N TYR A 586 48.62 -30.53 -7.74
CA TYR A 586 49.98 -30.60 -8.25
C TYR A 586 51.02 -30.40 -7.14
N PHE A 587 50.87 -29.36 -6.31
CA PHE A 587 51.79 -29.14 -5.18
C PHE A 587 51.69 -30.24 -4.12
N TYR A 588 50.49 -30.76 -3.82
CA TYR A 588 50.29 -31.88 -2.92
C TYR A 588 51.01 -33.16 -3.40
N PHE A 589 50.84 -33.53 -4.67
CA PHE A 589 51.52 -34.69 -5.25
C PHE A 589 53.03 -34.47 -5.40
N ARG A 590 53.50 -33.26 -5.73
CA ARG A 590 54.93 -32.90 -5.76
C ARG A 590 55.56 -33.01 -4.37
N ARG A 591 54.86 -32.58 -3.31
CA ARG A 591 55.30 -32.70 -1.91
C ARG A 591 55.30 -34.17 -1.44
N ARG A 592 54.27 -34.96 -1.76
CA ARG A 592 54.26 -36.43 -1.53
C ARG A 592 55.37 -37.16 -2.31
N GLY A 593 55.66 -36.73 -3.54
CA GLY A 593 56.73 -37.29 -4.38
C GLY A 593 58.12 -37.06 -3.78
N ALA A 594 58.39 -35.85 -3.26
CA ALA A 594 59.62 -35.57 -2.53
C ALA A 594 59.75 -36.44 -1.27
N ILE A 595 58.69 -36.54 -0.45
CA ILE A 595 58.67 -37.34 0.78
C ILE A 595 58.87 -38.84 0.51
N ARG A 596 58.37 -39.37 -0.62
CA ARG A 596 58.64 -40.77 -1.03
C ARG A 596 60.11 -40.98 -1.41
N ARG A 597 60.75 -40.04 -2.11
CA ARG A 597 62.18 -40.14 -2.47
C ARG A 597 63.09 -40.05 -1.24
N SER A 598 62.75 -39.25 -0.23
CA SER A 598 63.51 -39.17 1.03
C SER A 598 63.30 -40.36 1.98
N ARG A 599 62.54 -41.41 1.59
CA ARG A 599 62.33 -42.64 2.38
C ARG A 599 62.83 -43.92 1.70
N ALA A 600 63.38 -43.83 0.49
CA ALA A 600 63.96 -44.97 -0.24
C ALA A 600 65.42 -45.25 0.19
N GLY A 601 65.64 -45.52 1.48
CA GLY A 601 66.95 -45.76 2.07
C GLY A 601 67.33 -47.25 2.13
N LEU A 602 68.05 -47.71 1.09
CA LEU A 602 69.05 -48.80 1.10
C LEU A 602 68.72 -50.13 1.83
N SER A 603 68.38 -51.17 1.06
CA SER A 603 68.65 -52.59 1.42
C SER A 603 68.68 -53.51 0.18
N LEU A 604 69.69 -54.38 0.08
CA LEU A 604 69.85 -55.48 -0.89
C LEU A 604 69.61 -56.82 -0.15
N PRO A 605 69.08 -57.89 -0.79
CA PRO A 605 69.77 -58.75 -1.79
C PRO A 605 68.97 -58.84 -3.13
N ARG A 606 69.47 -59.31 -4.29
CA ARG A 606 70.49 -60.30 -4.74
C ARG A 606 69.95 -61.74 -4.93
N ASP A 607 69.99 -62.20 -6.20
CA ASP A 607 69.82 -63.56 -6.78
C ASP A 607 68.47 -64.28 -6.50
N GLU A 608 67.87 -65.09 -7.38
CA GLU A 608 68.16 -65.50 -8.78
C GLU A 608 66.85 -65.97 -9.47
N GLY A 609 66.74 -65.95 -10.80
CA GLY A 609 65.59 -66.49 -11.55
C GLY A 609 65.30 -65.78 -12.88
N ASP A 610 65.19 -66.53 -13.99
CA ASP A 610 65.26 -66.04 -15.38
C ASP A 610 63.97 -66.32 -16.21
N ALA A 611 63.97 -65.91 -17.49
CA ALA A 611 63.05 -66.22 -18.61
C ALA A 611 61.95 -65.19 -19.02
N SER A 612 62.31 -64.34 -20.00
CA SER A 612 61.74 -64.24 -21.39
C SER A 612 60.38 -64.87 -21.76
N GLU A 613 59.59 -64.44 -22.77
CA GLU A 613 59.52 -63.26 -23.66
C GLU A 613 58.22 -63.30 -24.55
N ARG A 614 57.83 -62.18 -25.18
CA ARG A 614 57.12 -62.01 -26.51
C ARG A 614 55.77 -62.72 -26.85
N VAL A 615 54.68 -61.93 -26.86
CA VAL A 615 53.85 -61.47 -28.03
C VAL A 615 54.14 -62.16 -29.40
N PRO A 616 53.16 -62.68 -30.21
CA PRO A 616 52.31 -61.81 -31.08
C PRO A 616 50.91 -62.27 -31.63
N LEU A 617 50.12 -61.23 -31.95
CA LEU A 617 49.13 -60.93 -33.03
C LEU A 617 48.58 -61.98 -34.05
N GLY A 618 47.28 -61.81 -34.36
CA GLY A 618 46.56 -62.06 -35.64
C GLY A 618 45.05 -61.74 -35.46
N SER A 619 44.35 -60.86 -36.21
CA SER A 619 43.97 -60.82 -37.64
C SER A 619 43.06 -62.00 -38.05
N GLU A 620 41.84 -61.85 -38.59
CA GLU A 620 41.36 -60.92 -39.64
C GLU A 620 39.82 -60.67 -39.62
N ARG A 621 39.25 -60.00 -40.64
CA ARG A 621 37.80 -59.83 -40.90
C ARG A 621 37.40 -60.51 -42.24
N VAL A 622 36.17 -61.01 -42.34
CA VAL A 622 35.43 -61.29 -43.59
C VAL A 622 33.96 -60.85 -43.41
N GLU A 623 33.21 -60.65 -44.50
CA GLU A 623 31.99 -59.84 -44.61
C GLU A 623 30.92 -60.50 -45.52
N LEU A 624 29.72 -59.89 -45.63
CA LEU A 624 28.66 -60.03 -46.66
C LEU A 624 27.42 -60.96 -46.44
N ASP A 625 26.26 -60.29 -46.48
CA ASP A 625 25.01 -60.51 -47.24
C ASP A 625 23.92 -61.58 -46.91
N ASP A 626 22.76 -61.03 -46.48
CA ASP A 626 21.38 -61.16 -46.99
C ASP A 626 20.65 -62.49 -47.30
N LEU A 627 19.37 -62.55 -46.85
CA LEU A 627 18.19 -62.82 -47.69
C LEU A 627 16.84 -62.50 -46.99
N GLU A 628 15.80 -62.15 -47.76
CA GLU A 628 14.44 -61.82 -47.27
C GLU A 628 13.47 -63.03 -47.14
N ARG A 629 12.37 -62.91 -46.36
CA ARG A 629 10.99 -62.56 -46.85
C ARG A 629 9.79 -63.25 -46.14
N ALA A 630 8.65 -62.54 -46.13
CA ALA A 630 7.23 -63.01 -46.14
C ALA A 630 6.53 -63.45 -44.83
N GLU A 631 5.19 -63.35 -44.64
CA GLU A 631 4.01 -62.56 -45.14
C GLU A 631 2.74 -63.08 -44.35
N ARG A 632 1.51 -62.52 -44.26
CA ARG A 632 0.79 -61.23 -44.46
C ARG A 632 -0.65 -61.38 -43.85
N TYR A 633 -1.44 -60.30 -43.74
CA TYR A 633 -2.93 -60.19 -43.58
C TYR A 633 -3.51 -60.06 -42.15
N GLY A 634 -4.59 -59.29 -41.92
CA GLY A 634 -5.39 -58.38 -42.77
C GLY A 634 -6.34 -57.52 -41.87
N ASP A 635 -6.70 -56.27 -42.19
CA ASP A 635 -7.62 -55.75 -43.24
C ASP A 635 -9.11 -56.14 -43.01
N ASP A 636 -10.13 -55.27 -43.15
CA ASP A 636 -10.20 -53.78 -43.07
C ASP A 636 -11.61 -53.31 -42.55
N PRO A 637 -12.49 -52.41 -43.12
CA PRO A 637 -13.47 -51.64 -42.31
C PRO A 637 -14.96 -51.71 -42.75
N ASP A 638 -15.88 -51.07 -41.98
CA ASP A 638 -16.97 -50.20 -42.50
C ASP A 638 -17.81 -49.52 -41.39
N GLY A 639 -18.60 -48.49 -41.72
CA GLY A 639 -19.45 -47.74 -40.76
C GLY A 639 -20.95 -47.74 -41.11
N VAL A 640 -21.81 -46.99 -40.37
CA VAL A 640 -23.14 -46.55 -40.87
C VAL A 640 -23.78 -45.41 -40.03
N GLU A 641 -24.73 -44.74 -40.68
CA GLU A 641 -25.46 -43.52 -40.33
C GLU A 641 -26.60 -43.60 -39.27
N ARG A 642 -26.96 -42.41 -38.72
CA ARG A 642 -28.34 -41.86 -38.48
C ARG A 642 -29.18 -42.13 -37.20
N ARG A 643 -29.63 -40.98 -36.65
CA ARG A 643 -31.03 -40.54 -36.32
C ARG A 643 -31.67 -40.71 -34.91
N LEU A 644 -31.94 -39.52 -34.33
CA LEU A 644 -33.23 -39.02 -33.81
C LEU A 644 -33.82 -39.55 -32.46
N ARG A 645 -33.92 -38.63 -31.48
CA ARG A 645 -35.15 -37.86 -31.07
C ARG A 645 -35.53 -37.86 -29.57
N ASN A 646 -36.07 -36.70 -29.19
CA ASN A 646 -37.04 -36.41 -28.12
C ASN A 646 -36.59 -36.48 -26.65
N GLY A 647 -36.59 -35.30 -26.00
CA GLY A 647 -36.65 -35.11 -24.56
C GLY A 647 -37.08 -33.67 -24.22
N LYS A 648 -38.38 -33.35 -24.34
CA LYS A 648 -38.90 -32.00 -24.01
C LYS A 648 -39.17 -31.88 -22.51
N GLY A 649 -38.66 -30.81 -21.88
CA GLY A 649 -39.13 -30.29 -20.59
C GLY A 649 -39.32 -28.76 -20.68
N LYS A 650 -40.46 -28.24 -20.22
CA LYS A 650 -40.74 -26.80 -20.12
C LYS A 650 -41.49 -26.52 -18.82
N GLY A 651 -41.11 -25.44 -18.13
CA GLY A 651 -41.86 -24.84 -17.03
C GLY A 651 -40.99 -24.58 -15.79
N LYS A 652 -41.33 -23.59 -14.95
CA LYS A 652 -42.31 -22.51 -15.12
C LYS A 652 -42.01 -21.40 -14.10
N GLN A 653 -42.30 -20.13 -14.42
CA GLN A 653 -42.17 -19.03 -13.45
C GLN A 653 -43.10 -19.24 -12.23
N ARG A 654 -42.68 -18.70 -11.09
CA ARG A 654 -43.56 -18.21 -10.02
C ARG A 654 -42.95 -16.96 -9.37
N MET A 655 -43.83 -16.16 -8.80
CA MET A 655 -43.67 -14.82 -8.22
C MET A 655 -44.74 -14.73 -7.11
N TYR A 656 -44.45 -14.09 -5.97
CA TYR A 656 -45.35 -13.22 -5.17
C TYR A 656 -44.74 -12.87 -3.79
N ASP A 657 -45.14 -11.70 -3.26
CA ASP A 657 -45.09 -11.11 -1.90
C ASP A 657 -44.00 -11.57 -0.90
N ASP A 658 -43.09 -10.72 -0.37
CA ASP A 658 -43.23 -9.38 0.25
C ASP A 658 -43.99 -9.32 1.58
N ARG A 659 -43.38 -8.72 2.63
CA ARG A 659 -43.95 -7.78 3.63
C ARG A 659 -43.13 -7.59 4.93
N ASP A 660 -43.09 -6.33 5.39
CA ASP A 660 -43.20 -5.84 6.79
C ASP A 660 -42.15 -6.38 7.82
N ARG A 661 -41.22 -5.62 8.47
CA ARG A 661 -41.26 -4.22 8.94
C ARG A 661 -39.97 -3.75 9.69
N ASP A 662 -39.69 -2.45 9.60
CA ASP A 662 -39.33 -1.43 10.61
C ASP A 662 -38.54 -1.78 11.90
N ASP A 663 -37.42 -1.08 12.12
CA ASP A 663 -37.16 -0.25 13.34
C ASP A 663 -36.12 0.86 13.01
N GLU A 664 -36.16 2.02 13.68
CA GLU A 664 -35.41 3.25 13.30
C GLU A 664 -34.16 3.54 14.15
N GLY A 665 -33.22 4.33 13.62
CA GLY A 665 -32.08 4.89 14.37
C GLY A 665 -31.16 5.78 13.54
N GLU A 666 -31.37 7.10 13.61
CA GLU A 666 -30.58 8.10 12.87
C GLU A 666 -29.11 8.19 13.35
N VAL A 667 -28.18 8.29 12.40
CA VAL A 667 -26.79 8.72 12.63
C VAL A 667 -26.39 9.65 11.47
N VAL A 668 -25.77 10.80 11.80
CA VAL A 668 -25.32 11.78 10.80
C VAL A 668 -24.10 11.26 10.04
N PHE A 669 -23.95 11.67 8.77
CA PHE A 669 -23.04 11.12 7.75
C PHE A 669 -23.50 9.80 7.10
N ALA A 670 -24.68 9.83 6.49
CA ALA A 670 -25.01 9.00 5.34
C ALA A 670 -25.27 9.91 4.11
N LEU A 671 -24.67 9.58 2.96
CA LEU A 671 -25.00 10.20 1.68
C LEU A 671 -26.32 9.58 1.17
N GLY A 672 -27.18 10.40 0.56
CA GLY A 672 -28.57 10.02 0.30
C GLY A 672 -28.76 9.02 -0.83
N ASP A 673 -29.56 7.98 -0.58
CA ASP A 673 -30.15 7.12 -1.60
C ASP A 673 -31.35 7.83 -2.28
N GLU A 674 -31.68 7.41 -3.52
CA GLU A 674 -32.77 7.98 -4.32
C GLU A 674 -34.06 7.13 -4.21
N ASP A 675 -35.18 7.76 -3.85
CA ASP A 675 -36.54 7.19 -3.98
C ASP A 675 -37.37 7.98 -5.01
N GLU A 676 -37.66 7.39 -6.17
CA GLU A 676 -38.57 7.95 -7.18
C GLU A 676 -40.06 7.69 -6.84
N GLU A 677 -40.71 8.60 -6.10
CA GLU A 677 -42.17 8.69 -6.07
C GLU A 677 -42.71 9.75 -7.06
N ASP A 678 -43.29 9.32 -8.18
CA ASP A 678 -44.22 10.13 -9.00
C ASP A 678 -45.61 9.46 -9.05
N HIS A 679 -46.57 10.03 -8.33
CA HIS A 679 -47.88 9.45 -8.04
C HIS A 679 -48.96 9.72 -9.11
N ARG A 680 -49.94 8.80 -9.21
CA ARG A 680 -51.27 9.03 -9.79
C ARG A 680 -52.38 8.27 -9.06
#